data_AF-A0A840MZE7-F1
#
_entry.id   AF-A0A840MZE7-F1
#
_cell.length_a   1.000
_cell.length_b   1.000
_cell.length_c   1.000
_cell.angle_alpha   90.00
_cell.angle_beta   90.00
_cell.angle_gamma   90.00
#
_symmetry.space_group_name_H-M   'P 1'
#
loop_
_entity.id
_entity.type
_entity.pdbx_description
1 polymer ?
#
loop_
_entity_poly.entity_id
_entity_poly.type
_entity_poly.pdbx_seq_one_letter_code
_entity_poly.pdbx_strand_id
1 'polypeptide(L)'
;MDVEGTINYKSLSDAYWQKLDRAGERSGDLTRIATLISETCGYGSAIDIGCGEGFLVAELLSQGIDAFGLDISSVVVERANSCWTSRFFEGSALSMPFPDTSFDVVVSTNCLEYLVPADVSVALREMFRVSSQYVFLQISTTHGLGDHSCRSVENRSWWEARCFEAGFRKHALYYRVNPYESLNQDGEQILILLEKVPVDALLNYDLSVLVEERLLHTDMLREVGRRSDAHCIRYHKAAEFIRPGDRVLDVACGLGYGSHILYTASQARSVLGVDLSDFGIAYASAHYGHADNIKFQVGDAQVLDFLPDHSIDFIAAFETIEHVPDPIAYLCELKRVLKPSGRVMVCAPNNWADETGKDPNPHHLHVYTWERLVAECGEFFLLEKGFLQTAGGAMKCHHADRKWIVAPVDQSPEEDAEWVLLMGMADPVAGEGVSYEETAWVLPTAPEFHVSAFARDYLNPWLVKGMVSIGMRAHSMPLLISMQERVLASADPESVDYGAALCGRVYAYVETAGRSVEALKDIESEIWRYAAIPNPSPHQLRWQVSLLFAGGEFARKQGRVGDAISYYTECIGRDVAAYSPLLGNKVVDAFYWLAVLSLSRHEESLARTYLLQSIFKSQQFVSGSWLNVIGKSETPLPFGLAELTQLLDKASRAAYMLAMIDGDRNRGGRLFQESMGFFERQLIDRDHRLNDMSQAVNKLLALVAEKEQTCRRFADEVIRQDAHAQVLAHKVAARDADAQELARQVAEKDMRAQELAQEVMKQDAHAQALARKVVARDADVQELARQVAEKDMRAQELAQEVMKQDAHAQALAREVAARDGDVQQLSGELVLARAEIVRQLEIIKKQDAILAYFRPRLWPEILRRMLRKS
;
A
#
# COMPACT_ATOMS: atom_id res chain seq x y z
N MET A 1 26.57 -25.49 -4.26
CA MET A 1 26.03 -26.00 -5.52
C MET A 1 26.68 -27.34 -5.75
N ASP A 2 25.89 -28.38 -5.97
CA ASP A 2 26.43 -29.66 -6.43
C ASP A 2 26.72 -29.59 -7.94
N VAL A 3 27.39 -30.62 -8.46
CA VAL A 3 28.03 -30.72 -9.78
C VAL A 3 27.07 -30.50 -10.97
N GLU A 4 25.75 -30.45 -10.73
CA GLU A 4 24.68 -30.26 -11.73
C GLU A 4 23.92 -28.92 -11.62
N GLY A 5 24.27 -28.01 -10.70
CA GLY A 5 23.60 -26.72 -10.55
C GLY A 5 22.30 -26.73 -9.72
N THR A 6 21.90 -27.90 -9.19
CA THR A 6 20.74 -28.06 -8.29
C THR A 6 21.07 -27.63 -6.85
N ILE A 7 20.13 -26.97 -6.18
CA ILE A 7 20.30 -26.53 -4.78
C ILE A 7 20.00 -27.71 -3.84
N ASN A 8 20.93 -28.01 -2.94
CA ASN A 8 20.75 -29.02 -1.92
C ASN A 8 20.16 -28.40 -0.63
N TYR A 9 18.82 -28.30 -0.57
CA TYR A 9 18.11 -27.73 0.57
C TYR A 9 18.37 -28.48 1.87
N LYS A 10 18.52 -29.81 1.81
CA LYS A 10 18.80 -30.62 3.00
C LYS A 10 20.13 -30.21 3.64
N SER A 11 21.20 -30.15 2.86
CA SER A 11 22.51 -29.74 3.38
C SER A 11 22.51 -28.31 3.94
N LEU A 12 21.75 -27.40 3.34
CA LEU A 12 21.60 -26.03 3.86
C LEU A 12 20.84 -26.01 5.20
N SER A 13 19.72 -26.75 5.30
CA SER A 13 18.90 -26.83 6.52
C SER A 13 19.64 -27.55 7.65
N ASP A 14 20.28 -28.69 7.38
CA ASP A 14 21.10 -29.40 8.36
C ASP A 14 22.25 -28.52 8.86
N ALA A 15 22.93 -27.77 7.99
CA ALA A 15 23.99 -26.84 8.39
C ALA A 15 23.48 -25.66 9.24
N TYR A 16 22.22 -25.25 9.06
CA TYR A 16 21.58 -24.24 9.89
C TYR A 16 21.29 -24.81 11.29
N TRP A 17 20.58 -25.94 11.39
CA TRP A 17 20.16 -26.54 12.66
C TRP A 17 21.28 -27.18 13.48
N GLN A 18 22.42 -27.52 12.86
CA GLN A 18 23.61 -27.99 13.57
C GLN A 18 24.26 -26.93 14.47
N LYS A 19 24.00 -25.64 14.24
CA LYS A 19 24.57 -24.58 15.07
C LYS A 19 23.86 -24.55 16.43
N LEU A 20 24.65 -24.49 17.52
CA LEU A 20 24.14 -24.56 18.89
C LEU A 20 23.27 -23.35 19.29
N ASP A 21 23.51 -22.19 18.70
CA ASP A 21 22.74 -20.96 18.92
C ASP A 21 21.34 -20.99 18.31
N ARG A 22 21.02 -22.02 17.53
CA ARG A 22 19.73 -22.23 16.86
C ARG A 22 18.76 -23.12 17.62
N ALA A 23 19.22 -23.77 18.69
CA ALA A 23 18.34 -24.56 19.55
C ALA A 23 17.33 -23.66 20.27
N GLY A 24 16.04 -23.99 20.19
CA GLY A 24 14.96 -23.18 20.76
C GLY A 24 14.57 -21.95 19.94
N GLU A 25 15.07 -21.79 18.71
CA GLU A 25 14.68 -20.69 17.82
C GLU A 25 13.20 -20.78 17.45
N ARG A 26 12.53 -19.62 17.42
CA ARG A 26 11.11 -19.47 17.09
C ARG A 26 10.94 -18.24 16.21
N SER A 27 10.07 -18.33 15.21
CA SER A 27 9.70 -17.19 14.37
C SER A 27 8.25 -16.81 14.60
N GLY A 28 8.00 -15.51 14.83
CA GLY A 28 6.65 -14.95 14.95
C GLY A 28 5.87 -15.32 16.23
N ASP A 29 4.62 -14.88 16.25
CA ASP A 29 3.65 -15.15 17.31
C ASP A 29 2.85 -16.43 16.98
N LEU A 30 3.41 -17.58 17.36
CA LEU A 30 2.86 -18.90 17.01
C LEU A 30 1.49 -19.17 17.65
N THR A 31 1.22 -18.62 18.84
CA THR A 31 -0.09 -18.72 19.48
C THR A 31 -1.15 -17.98 18.66
N ARG A 32 -0.83 -16.79 18.14
CA ARG A 32 -1.72 -16.08 17.22
C ARG A 32 -1.96 -16.86 15.93
N ILE A 33 -0.91 -17.45 15.34
CA ILE A 33 -1.05 -18.26 14.11
C ILE A 33 -1.93 -19.49 14.35
N ALA A 34 -1.70 -20.23 15.42
CA ALA A 34 -2.52 -21.38 15.78
C ALA A 34 -3.99 -20.98 15.99
N THR A 35 -4.25 -19.86 16.68
CA THR A 35 -5.62 -19.33 16.86
C THR A 35 -6.28 -18.98 15.53
N LEU A 36 -5.57 -18.31 14.61
CA LEU A 36 -6.10 -17.98 13.29
C LEU A 36 -6.44 -19.23 12.49
N ILE A 37 -5.61 -20.27 12.55
CA ILE A 37 -5.87 -21.56 11.90
C ILE A 37 -7.13 -22.20 12.51
N SER A 38 -7.22 -22.29 13.84
CA SER A 38 -8.39 -22.87 14.51
C SER A 38 -9.69 -22.12 14.20
N GLU A 39 -9.67 -20.78 14.18
CA GLU A 39 -10.85 -19.94 13.93
C GLU A 39 -11.33 -19.96 12.46
N THR A 40 -10.46 -20.36 11.53
CA THR A 40 -10.77 -20.31 10.09
C THR A 40 -10.88 -21.67 9.42
N CYS A 41 -9.99 -22.60 9.78
CA CYS A 41 -9.93 -23.95 9.21
C CYS A 41 -10.63 -24.99 10.11
N GLY A 42 -10.92 -24.64 11.37
CA GLY A 42 -11.60 -25.50 12.33
C GLY A 42 -10.71 -26.57 12.97
N TYR A 43 -11.35 -27.59 13.53
CA TYR A 43 -10.68 -28.77 14.08
C TYR A 43 -10.36 -29.78 12.98
N GLY A 44 -9.41 -30.67 13.23
CA GLY A 44 -9.07 -31.75 12.30
C GLY A 44 -7.60 -32.12 12.40
N SER A 45 -7.10 -32.69 11.31
CA SER A 45 -5.69 -33.03 11.13
C SER A 45 -4.94 -31.87 10.47
N ALA A 46 -3.73 -31.57 10.96
CA ALA A 46 -2.88 -30.55 10.36
C ALA A 46 -1.44 -31.02 10.18
N ILE A 47 -0.76 -30.51 9.16
CA ILE A 47 0.69 -30.69 9.01
C ILE A 47 1.40 -29.37 8.80
N ASP A 48 2.44 -29.12 9.60
CA ASP A 48 3.32 -27.97 9.49
C ASP A 48 4.56 -28.32 8.65
N ILE A 49 4.71 -27.65 7.50
CA ILE A 49 5.80 -27.84 6.53
C ILE A 49 6.92 -26.85 6.82
N GLY A 50 8.10 -27.38 7.14
CA GLY A 50 9.22 -26.62 7.69
C GLY A 50 9.06 -26.41 9.20
N CYS A 51 8.60 -27.44 9.92
CA CYS A 51 8.15 -27.31 11.31
C CYS A 51 9.26 -26.93 12.31
N GLY A 52 10.54 -27.02 11.93
CA GLY A 52 11.66 -26.81 12.83
C GLY A 52 11.55 -27.72 14.06
N GLU A 53 11.71 -27.15 15.25
CA GLU A 53 11.59 -27.89 16.52
C GLU A 53 10.13 -28.21 16.92
N GLY A 54 9.14 -27.81 16.12
CA GLY A 54 7.75 -28.23 16.27
C GLY A 54 6.92 -27.37 17.22
N PHE A 55 7.30 -26.12 17.46
CA PHE A 55 6.57 -25.24 18.38
C PHE A 55 5.14 -24.92 17.90
N LEU A 56 4.94 -24.69 16.59
CA LEU A 56 3.59 -24.46 16.06
C LEU A 56 2.72 -25.71 16.19
N VAL A 57 3.28 -26.90 15.94
CA VAL A 57 2.61 -28.18 16.18
C VAL A 57 2.16 -28.31 17.64
N ALA A 58 3.00 -27.91 18.60
CA ALA A 58 2.63 -27.92 20.01
C ALA A 58 1.49 -26.93 20.34
N GLU A 59 1.50 -25.72 19.77
CA GLU A 59 0.41 -24.76 19.92
C GLU A 59 -0.91 -25.29 19.33
N LEU A 60 -0.87 -25.87 18.12
CA LEU A 60 -2.04 -26.48 17.48
C LEU A 60 -2.61 -27.65 18.30
N LEU A 61 -1.75 -28.51 18.85
CA LEU A 61 -2.16 -29.60 19.76
C LEU A 61 -2.82 -29.07 21.04
N SER A 62 -2.31 -27.97 21.59
CA SER A 62 -2.90 -27.34 22.79
C SER A 62 -4.32 -26.80 22.53
N GLN A 63 -4.65 -26.52 21.27
CA GLN A 63 -5.97 -26.09 20.81
C GLN A 63 -6.86 -27.24 20.31
N GLY A 64 -6.37 -28.49 20.38
CA GLY A 64 -7.13 -29.70 20.03
C GLY A 64 -7.06 -30.13 18.56
N ILE A 65 -6.14 -29.57 17.77
CA ILE A 65 -5.87 -30.00 16.39
C ILE A 65 -4.88 -31.17 16.41
N ASP A 66 -5.14 -32.24 15.68
CA ASP A 66 -4.20 -33.37 15.55
C ASP A 66 -3.08 -33.01 14.57
N ALA A 67 -2.07 -32.32 15.11
CA ALA A 67 -1.01 -31.73 14.33
C ALA A 67 0.24 -32.62 14.23
N PHE A 68 0.89 -32.54 13.07
CA PHE A 68 2.13 -33.21 12.70
C PHE A 68 3.11 -32.20 12.09
N GLY A 69 4.40 -32.53 12.04
CA GLY A 69 5.41 -31.68 11.41
C GLY A 69 6.24 -32.42 10.37
N LEU A 70 6.59 -31.73 9.30
CA LEU A 70 7.52 -32.16 8.27
C LEU A 70 8.70 -31.19 8.23
N ASP A 71 9.93 -31.69 8.31
CA ASP A 71 11.12 -30.87 8.03
C ASP A 71 12.12 -31.69 7.21
N ILE A 72 12.90 -31.02 6.37
CA ILE A 72 13.93 -31.67 5.54
C ILE A 72 15.19 -32.00 6.37
N SER A 73 15.38 -31.33 7.51
CA SER A 73 16.53 -31.55 8.38
C SER A 73 16.28 -32.71 9.34
N SER A 74 17.11 -33.74 9.25
CA SER A 74 17.07 -34.86 10.19
C SER A 74 17.45 -34.40 11.61
N VAL A 75 18.31 -33.39 11.72
CA VAL A 75 18.78 -32.84 13.00
C VAL A 75 17.63 -32.24 13.79
N VAL A 76 16.77 -31.44 13.15
CA VAL A 76 15.66 -30.79 13.85
C VAL A 76 14.50 -31.74 14.11
N VAL A 77 14.24 -32.68 13.19
CA VAL A 77 13.22 -33.73 13.37
C VAL A 77 13.55 -34.64 14.56
N GLU A 78 14.81 -35.05 14.73
CA GLU A 78 15.24 -35.83 15.90
C GLU A 78 15.02 -35.06 17.21
N ARG A 79 15.34 -33.76 17.23
CA ARG A 79 15.10 -32.89 18.39
C ARG A 79 13.60 -32.75 18.69
N ALA A 80 12.79 -32.45 17.68
CA ALA A 80 11.34 -32.29 17.83
C ALA A 80 10.70 -33.59 18.36
N ASN A 81 11.09 -34.75 17.82
CA ASN A 81 10.61 -36.07 18.30
C ASN A 81 11.11 -36.43 19.71
N SER A 82 12.20 -35.84 20.20
CA SER A 82 12.62 -36.01 21.60
C SER A 82 11.66 -35.34 22.59
N CYS A 83 10.94 -34.31 22.15
CA CYS A 83 9.91 -33.61 22.91
C CYS A 83 8.52 -34.23 22.70
N TRP A 84 8.17 -34.58 21.45
CA TRP A 84 6.87 -35.15 21.09
C TRP A 84 7.04 -36.35 20.16
N THR A 85 7.09 -37.54 20.73
CA THR A 85 7.40 -38.78 20.01
C THR A 85 6.38 -39.08 18.91
N SER A 86 6.87 -39.44 17.71
CA SER A 86 6.09 -39.94 16.55
C SER A 86 5.18 -38.91 15.87
N ARG A 87 5.46 -37.61 15.98
CA ARG A 87 4.69 -36.55 15.29
C ARG A 87 5.46 -35.81 14.21
N PHE A 88 6.79 -35.96 14.17
CA PHE A 88 7.65 -35.25 13.23
C PHE A 88 8.31 -36.21 12.24
N PHE A 89 8.28 -35.85 10.96
CA PHE A 89 8.77 -36.67 9.86
C PHE A 89 9.86 -35.92 9.10
N GLU A 90 10.90 -36.67 8.69
CA GLU A 90 11.88 -36.16 7.75
C GLU A 90 11.31 -36.25 6.32
N GLY A 91 11.33 -35.14 5.58
CA GLY A 91 10.94 -35.14 4.17
C GLY A 91 11.00 -33.76 3.52
N SER A 92 10.91 -33.74 2.19
CA SER A 92 10.99 -32.51 1.40
C SER A 92 9.61 -31.96 1.09
N ALA A 93 9.44 -30.64 1.15
CA ALA A 93 8.24 -29.97 0.65
C ALA A 93 8.02 -30.22 -0.86
N LEU A 94 9.06 -30.59 -1.62
CA LEU A 94 9.00 -30.89 -3.05
C LEU A 94 8.52 -32.32 -3.36
N SER A 95 8.45 -33.18 -2.34
CA SER A 95 8.01 -34.57 -2.46
C SER A 95 7.67 -35.10 -1.06
N MET A 96 6.42 -34.88 -0.64
CA MET A 96 5.97 -35.19 0.71
C MET A 96 5.63 -36.68 0.85
N PRO A 97 6.10 -37.37 1.92
CA PRO A 97 5.95 -38.82 2.08
C PRO A 97 4.56 -39.23 2.60
N PHE A 98 3.51 -38.53 2.18
CA PHE A 98 2.13 -38.78 2.61
C PHE A 98 1.23 -39.08 1.41
N PRO A 99 0.20 -39.92 1.58
CA PRO A 99 -0.85 -40.09 0.57
C PRO A 99 -1.59 -38.79 0.23
N ASP A 100 -2.34 -38.83 -0.86
CA ASP A 100 -3.22 -37.72 -1.25
C ASP A 100 -4.28 -37.48 -0.17
N THR A 101 -4.63 -36.21 0.06
CA THR A 101 -5.68 -35.79 1.02
C THR A 101 -5.49 -36.31 2.46
N SER A 102 -4.23 -36.43 2.91
CA SER A 102 -3.90 -36.94 4.24
C SER A 102 -4.20 -35.97 5.39
N PHE A 103 -4.26 -34.66 5.12
CA PHE A 103 -4.42 -33.64 6.16
C PHE A 103 -5.52 -32.64 5.80
N ASP A 104 -6.32 -32.23 6.78
CA ASP A 104 -7.36 -31.22 6.57
C ASP A 104 -6.74 -29.85 6.29
N VAL A 105 -5.69 -29.51 7.03
CA VAL A 105 -4.95 -28.26 6.91
C VAL A 105 -3.47 -28.52 6.66
N VAL A 106 -2.91 -27.92 5.62
CA VAL A 106 -1.45 -27.86 5.43
C VAL A 106 -0.97 -26.46 5.75
N VAL A 107 -0.06 -26.36 6.70
CA VAL A 107 0.47 -25.08 7.21
C VAL A 107 1.92 -24.96 6.77
N SER A 108 2.36 -23.75 6.45
CA SER A 108 3.79 -23.47 6.32
C SER A 108 4.08 -22.05 6.77
N THR A 109 4.99 -21.91 7.74
CA THR A 109 5.37 -20.61 8.28
C THR A 109 6.87 -20.38 8.10
N ASN A 110 7.23 -19.32 7.40
CA ASN A 110 8.61 -18.89 7.17
C ASN A 110 9.51 -20.04 6.63
N CYS A 111 9.04 -20.73 5.59
CA CYS A 111 9.72 -21.88 5.00
C CYS A 111 9.78 -21.80 3.46
N LEU A 112 8.65 -21.54 2.79
CA LEU A 112 8.58 -21.59 1.33
C LEU A 112 9.43 -20.50 0.64
N GLU A 113 9.67 -19.36 1.29
CA GLU A 113 10.54 -18.30 0.77
C GLU A 113 12.00 -18.71 0.60
N TYR A 114 12.45 -19.81 1.22
CA TYR A 114 13.79 -20.37 1.04
C TYR A 114 13.94 -21.17 -0.26
N LEU A 115 12.82 -21.55 -0.89
CA LEU A 115 12.82 -22.20 -2.19
C LEU A 115 13.10 -21.19 -3.31
N VAL A 116 13.77 -21.63 -4.38
CA VAL A 116 13.84 -20.82 -5.60
C VAL A 116 12.46 -20.75 -6.27
N PRO A 117 12.16 -19.70 -7.05
CA PRO A 117 10.84 -19.51 -7.66
C PRO A 117 10.29 -20.73 -8.43
N ALA A 118 11.15 -21.50 -9.10
CA ALA A 118 10.76 -22.70 -9.84
C ALA A 118 10.28 -23.85 -8.93
N ASP A 119 10.86 -23.98 -7.74
CA ASP A 119 10.56 -25.04 -6.77
C ASP A 119 9.30 -24.71 -5.95
N VAL A 120 8.96 -23.42 -5.79
CA VAL A 120 7.73 -22.98 -5.13
C VAL A 120 6.49 -23.64 -5.76
N SER A 121 6.40 -23.65 -7.09
CA SER A 121 5.28 -24.30 -7.79
C SER A 121 5.22 -25.82 -7.59
N VAL A 122 6.36 -26.47 -7.37
CA VAL A 122 6.40 -27.92 -7.06
C VAL A 122 5.90 -28.15 -5.63
N ALA A 123 6.36 -27.36 -4.67
CA ALA A 123 5.91 -27.44 -3.29
C ALA A 123 4.40 -27.20 -3.16
N LEU A 124 3.87 -26.16 -3.81
CA LEU A 124 2.43 -25.87 -3.78
C LEU A 124 1.58 -26.99 -4.38
N ARG A 125 2.06 -27.69 -5.41
CA ARG A 125 1.38 -28.89 -5.95
C ARG A 125 1.39 -30.06 -4.98
N GLU A 126 2.50 -30.28 -4.27
CA GLU A 126 2.53 -31.29 -3.20
C GLU A 126 1.60 -30.92 -2.05
N MET A 127 1.57 -29.64 -1.64
CA MET A 127 0.60 -29.15 -0.65
C MET A 127 -0.85 -29.34 -1.12
N PHE A 128 -1.15 -29.08 -2.40
CA PHE A 128 -2.46 -29.36 -3.00
C PHE A 128 -2.79 -30.85 -2.94
N ARG A 129 -1.82 -31.72 -3.25
CA ARG A 129 -1.99 -33.17 -3.22
C ARG A 129 -2.32 -33.68 -1.82
N VAL A 130 -1.57 -33.27 -0.80
CA VAL A 130 -1.74 -33.79 0.58
C VAL A 130 -2.86 -33.10 1.37
N SER A 131 -3.27 -31.89 1.01
CA SER A 131 -4.42 -31.20 1.65
C SER A 131 -5.75 -31.80 1.21
N SER A 132 -6.68 -31.97 2.15
CA SER A 132 -8.08 -32.30 1.87
C SER A 132 -8.88 -31.02 1.64
N GLN A 133 -8.60 -29.94 2.39
CA GLN A 133 -9.41 -28.72 2.36
C GLN A 133 -8.59 -27.42 2.32
N TYR A 134 -7.69 -27.18 3.29
CA TYR A 134 -7.15 -25.84 3.53
C TYR A 134 -5.63 -25.78 3.50
N VAL A 135 -5.12 -24.59 3.14
CA VAL A 135 -3.71 -24.25 3.27
C VAL A 135 -3.55 -22.91 3.97
N PHE A 136 -2.63 -22.83 4.94
CA PHE A 136 -2.29 -21.60 5.64
C PHE A 136 -0.81 -21.28 5.45
N LEU A 137 -0.51 -20.14 4.85
CA LEU A 137 0.86 -19.69 4.61
C LEU A 137 1.16 -18.42 5.41
N GLN A 138 2.31 -18.41 6.08
CA GLN A 138 2.97 -17.19 6.53
C GLN A 138 4.30 -17.07 5.80
N ILE A 139 4.49 -15.98 5.06
CA ILE A 139 5.62 -15.79 4.16
C ILE A 139 6.31 -14.46 4.45
N SER A 140 7.64 -14.46 4.52
CA SER A 140 8.44 -13.24 4.54
C SER A 140 8.49 -12.57 3.17
N THR A 141 8.19 -11.27 3.10
CA THR A 141 8.24 -10.45 1.88
C THR A 141 9.49 -9.57 1.80
N THR A 142 10.34 -9.60 2.83
CA THR A 142 11.60 -8.86 2.87
C THR A 142 12.78 -9.81 3.12
N HIS A 143 13.97 -9.39 2.68
CA HIS A 143 15.21 -10.01 3.14
C HIS A 143 15.44 -9.55 4.59
N GLY A 144 15.41 -10.48 5.55
CA GLY A 144 15.69 -10.16 6.95
C GLY A 144 17.03 -9.44 7.11
N LEU A 145 17.16 -8.59 8.12
CA LEU A 145 18.41 -7.90 8.46
C LEU A 145 19.53 -8.91 8.72
N GLY A 146 20.34 -9.18 7.70
CA GLY A 146 21.51 -10.08 7.76
C GLY A 146 21.28 -11.51 7.28
N ASP A 147 20.08 -11.87 6.78
CA ASP A 147 19.81 -13.19 6.22
C ASP A 147 19.55 -13.15 4.71
N HIS A 148 20.55 -13.55 3.92
CA HIS A 148 20.46 -13.68 2.46
C HIS A 148 20.00 -15.08 2.01
N SER A 149 19.44 -15.89 2.92
CA SER A 149 19.05 -17.25 2.59
C SER A 149 17.67 -17.35 1.92
N CYS A 150 16.76 -16.39 2.11
CA CYS A 150 15.50 -16.30 1.35
C CYS A 150 15.80 -16.11 -0.14
N ARG A 151 15.20 -16.97 -0.97
CA ARG A 151 15.44 -17.03 -2.42
C ARG A 151 14.28 -16.55 -3.26
N SER A 152 13.07 -16.56 -2.70
CA SER A 152 11.85 -16.01 -3.31
C SER A 152 11.29 -14.91 -2.40
N VAL A 153 11.76 -13.67 -2.60
CA VAL A 153 11.30 -12.48 -1.87
C VAL A 153 10.39 -11.69 -2.79
N GLU A 154 9.10 -12.02 -2.73
CA GLU A 154 8.07 -11.53 -3.64
C GLU A 154 6.87 -11.00 -2.85
N ASN A 155 6.06 -10.14 -3.47
CA ASN A 155 4.87 -9.57 -2.84
C ASN A 155 3.69 -10.56 -2.78
N ARG A 156 2.62 -10.18 -2.08
CA ARG A 156 1.42 -11.01 -1.93
C ARG A 156 0.79 -11.42 -3.25
N SER A 157 0.73 -10.51 -4.23
CA SER A 157 0.10 -10.80 -5.52
C SER A 157 0.83 -11.92 -6.27
N TRP A 158 2.16 -11.97 -6.17
CA TRP A 158 2.94 -13.07 -6.74
C TRP A 158 2.62 -14.41 -6.07
N TRP A 159 2.60 -14.43 -4.73
CA TRP A 159 2.32 -15.65 -3.97
C TRP A 159 0.89 -16.15 -4.18
N GLU A 160 -0.10 -15.26 -4.15
CA GLU A 160 -1.50 -15.60 -4.45
C GLU A 160 -1.62 -16.21 -5.85
N ALA A 161 -1.00 -15.59 -6.87
CA ALA A 161 -1.03 -16.11 -8.24
C ALA A 161 -0.44 -17.53 -8.34
N ARG A 162 0.70 -17.79 -7.70
CA ARG A 162 1.31 -19.14 -7.64
C ARG A 162 0.41 -20.15 -6.94
N CYS A 163 -0.30 -19.74 -5.90
CA CYS A 163 -1.26 -20.60 -5.20
C CYS A 163 -2.47 -20.94 -6.10
N PHE A 164 -3.00 -19.96 -6.83
CA PHE A 164 -4.13 -20.18 -7.73
C PHE A 164 -3.78 -21.10 -8.89
N GLU A 165 -2.57 -20.95 -9.46
CA GLU A 165 -2.03 -21.84 -10.49
C GLU A 165 -1.86 -23.29 -9.98
N ALA A 166 -1.62 -23.48 -8.69
CA ALA A 166 -1.54 -24.81 -8.07
C ALA A 166 -2.92 -25.45 -7.79
N GLY A 167 -4.02 -24.74 -8.06
CA GLY A 167 -5.39 -25.23 -7.86
C GLY A 167 -6.08 -24.73 -6.59
N PHE A 168 -5.53 -23.72 -5.91
CA PHE A 168 -6.18 -23.10 -4.75
C PHE A 168 -7.05 -21.89 -5.12
N ARG A 169 -7.86 -21.45 -4.16
CA ARG A 169 -8.54 -20.14 -4.13
C ARG A 169 -8.34 -19.50 -2.76
N LYS A 170 -8.57 -18.19 -2.64
CA LYS A 170 -8.71 -17.53 -1.33
C LYS A 170 -9.82 -18.23 -0.55
N HIS A 171 -9.56 -18.53 0.72
CA HIS A 171 -10.59 -19.06 1.61
C HIS A 171 -11.72 -18.04 1.83
N ALA A 172 -12.96 -18.48 2.05
CA ALA A 172 -14.10 -17.58 2.28
C ALA A 172 -13.89 -16.61 3.47
N LEU A 173 -13.11 -17.04 4.48
CA LEU A 173 -12.72 -16.22 5.65
C LEU A 173 -11.39 -15.47 5.49
N TYR A 174 -10.87 -15.31 4.26
CA TYR A 174 -9.59 -14.63 3.99
C TYR A 174 -9.49 -13.26 4.65
N TYR A 175 -10.57 -12.48 4.62
CA TYR A 175 -10.60 -11.11 5.14
C TYR A 175 -10.77 -11.01 6.66
N ARG A 176 -11.02 -12.13 7.35
CA ARG A 176 -10.87 -12.22 8.82
C ARG A 176 -9.39 -12.25 9.21
N VAL A 177 -8.55 -12.92 8.41
CA VAL A 177 -7.10 -12.98 8.61
C VAL A 177 -6.41 -11.72 8.10
N ASN A 178 -6.87 -11.22 6.95
CA ASN A 178 -6.32 -10.03 6.28
C ASN A 178 -7.41 -8.94 6.16
N PRO A 179 -7.60 -8.11 7.20
CA PRO A 179 -8.56 -7.00 7.15
C PRO A 179 -8.37 -6.12 5.91
N TYR A 180 -9.46 -5.64 5.32
CA TYR A 180 -9.48 -4.97 4.01
C TYR A 180 -8.52 -3.79 3.91
N GLU A 181 -8.49 -2.93 4.94
CA GLU A 181 -7.59 -1.77 5.02
C GLU A 181 -6.12 -2.16 5.19
N SER A 182 -5.83 -3.31 5.81
CA SER A 182 -4.46 -3.80 5.97
C SER A 182 -3.84 -4.27 4.65
N LEU A 183 -4.65 -4.55 3.63
CA LEU A 183 -4.19 -4.96 2.31
C LEU A 183 -3.62 -3.81 1.48
N ASN A 184 -3.68 -2.56 1.98
CA ASN A 184 -3.10 -1.40 1.30
C ASN A 184 -1.58 -1.52 1.12
N GLN A 185 -0.90 -2.19 2.04
CA GLN A 185 0.55 -2.40 2.01
C GLN A 185 0.88 -3.80 2.54
N ASP A 186 1.76 -4.52 1.85
CA ASP A 186 2.32 -5.75 2.40
C ASP A 186 3.34 -5.39 3.50
N GLY A 187 3.16 -5.97 4.69
CA GLY A 187 4.15 -5.90 5.77
C GLY A 187 5.33 -6.84 5.51
N GLU A 188 6.31 -6.88 6.43
CA GLU A 188 7.47 -7.79 6.36
C GLU A 188 7.07 -9.27 6.24
N GLN A 189 5.89 -9.60 6.77
CA GLN A 189 5.27 -10.91 6.64
C GLN A 189 3.84 -10.75 6.13
N ILE A 190 3.44 -11.67 5.25
CA ILE A 190 2.08 -11.79 4.75
C ILE A 190 1.47 -13.12 5.18
N LEU A 191 0.15 -13.12 5.35
CA LEU A 191 -0.64 -14.31 5.63
C LEU A 191 -1.54 -14.61 4.44
N ILE A 192 -1.48 -15.84 3.93
CA ILE A 192 -2.33 -16.28 2.82
C ILE A 192 -3.11 -17.51 3.28
N LEU A 193 -4.43 -17.35 3.39
CA LEU A 193 -5.35 -18.41 3.75
C LEU A 193 -6.06 -18.92 2.49
N LEU A 194 -5.98 -20.22 2.26
CA LEU A 194 -6.38 -20.84 1.01
C LEU A 194 -7.34 -22.00 1.24
N GLU A 195 -8.17 -22.22 0.23
CA GLU A 195 -9.06 -23.36 0.11
C GLU A 195 -8.72 -24.11 -1.18
N LYS A 196 -8.75 -25.44 -1.11
CA LYS A 196 -8.54 -26.33 -2.23
C LYS A 196 -9.77 -26.32 -3.14
N VAL A 197 -9.57 -26.03 -4.43
CA VAL A 197 -10.66 -26.12 -5.41
C VAL A 197 -10.95 -27.60 -5.70
N PRO A 198 -12.22 -28.03 -5.79
CA PRO A 198 -12.57 -29.39 -6.13
C PRO A 198 -11.91 -29.85 -7.44
N VAL A 199 -11.32 -31.05 -7.43
CA VAL A 199 -10.58 -31.58 -8.59
C VAL A 199 -11.48 -31.69 -9.83
N ASP A 200 -12.70 -32.17 -9.66
CA ASP A 200 -13.68 -32.28 -10.76
C ASP A 200 -14.04 -30.92 -11.36
N ALA A 201 -14.04 -29.86 -10.56
CA ALA A 201 -14.27 -28.50 -11.04
C ALA A 201 -13.06 -28.00 -11.85
N LEU A 202 -11.84 -28.21 -11.36
CA LEU A 202 -10.60 -27.85 -12.07
C LEU A 202 -10.44 -28.56 -13.42
N LEU A 203 -10.95 -29.79 -13.57
CA LEU A 203 -10.91 -30.51 -14.85
C LEU A 203 -11.75 -29.84 -15.95
N ASN A 204 -12.81 -29.13 -15.56
CA ASN A 204 -13.75 -28.49 -16.49
C ASN A 204 -13.57 -26.96 -16.57
N TYR A 205 -13.03 -26.35 -15.52
CA TYR A 205 -12.96 -24.90 -15.31
C TYR A 205 -11.61 -24.49 -14.68
N ASP A 206 -10.53 -24.76 -15.41
CA ASP A 206 -9.21 -24.28 -15.03
C ASP A 206 -9.09 -22.74 -15.17
N LEU A 207 -7.92 -22.18 -14.87
CA LEU A 207 -7.71 -20.74 -14.99
C LEU A 207 -7.79 -20.21 -16.43
N SER A 208 -7.55 -21.05 -17.45
CA SER A 208 -7.61 -20.61 -18.85
C SER A 208 -9.03 -20.27 -19.27
N VAL A 209 -10.02 -21.04 -18.78
CA VAL A 209 -11.44 -20.75 -19.00
C VAL A 209 -11.83 -19.38 -18.43
N LEU A 210 -11.35 -19.03 -17.24
CA LEU A 210 -11.59 -17.71 -16.64
C LEU A 210 -10.94 -16.57 -17.43
N VAL A 211 -9.81 -16.82 -18.09
CA VAL A 211 -9.16 -15.83 -18.95
C VAL A 211 -9.94 -15.61 -20.25
N GLU A 212 -10.49 -16.67 -20.84
CA GLU A 212 -11.32 -16.60 -22.05
C GLU A 212 -12.64 -15.85 -21.79
N GLU A 213 -13.27 -16.10 -20.63
CA GLU A 213 -14.55 -15.49 -20.23
C GLU A 213 -14.39 -14.15 -19.45
N ARG A 214 -13.16 -13.63 -19.33
CA ARG A 214 -12.80 -12.49 -18.45
C ARG A 214 -13.56 -11.20 -18.76
N LEU A 215 -14.07 -11.05 -19.99
CA LEU A 215 -14.86 -9.89 -20.41
C LEU A 215 -16.24 -9.84 -19.76
N LEU A 216 -16.78 -10.98 -19.33
CA LEU A 216 -18.10 -11.08 -18.71
C LEU A 216 -17.98 -11.21 -17.19
N HIS A 217 -17.26 -12.21 -16.65
CA HIS A 217 -17.11 -12.41 -15.20
C HIS A 217 -15.80 -13.17 -14.86
N THR A 218 -15.22 -12.93 -13.67
CA THR A 218 -14.10 -13.72 -13.12
C THR A 218 -14.43 -14.19 -11.70
N ASP A 219 -13.83 -15.28 -11.26
CA ASP A 219 -13.96 -15.80 -9.89
C ASP A 219 -13.03 -14.99 -8.99
N MET A 220 -13.61 -14.10 -8.18
CA MET A 220 -12.83 -13.16 -7.36
C MET A 220 -12.05 -13.85 -6.23
N LEU A 221 -12.36 -15.11 -5.88
CA LEU A 221 -11.51 -15.87 -4.95
C LEU A 221 -10.26 -16.46 -5.65
N ARG A 222 -10.21 -16.45 -6.98
CA ARG A 222 -9.09 -16.93 -7.81
C ARG A 222 -8.40 -15.80 -8.60
N GLU A 223 -8.73 -14.54 -8.29
CA GLU A 223 -8.14 -13.35 -8.88
C GLU A 223 -7.30 -12.60 -7.83
N VAL A 224 -6.17 -12.04 -8.25
CA VAL A 224 -5.27 -11.27 -7.38
C VAL A 224 -5.66 -9.79 -7.32
N GLY A 225 -5.29 -9.14 -6.21
CA GLY A 225 -5.25 -7.68 -6.11
C GLY A 225 -6.58 -6.98 -5.81
N ARG A 226 -6.55 -5.64 -5.96
CA ARG A 226 -7.55 -4.69 -5.43
C ARG A 226 -8.99 -4.97 -5.88
N ARG A 227 -9.17 -5.35 -7.14
CA ARG A 227 -10.51 -5.67 -7.69
C ARG A 227 -11.12 -6.86 -6.96
N SER A 228 -10.41 -8.00 -6.92
CA SER A 228 -10.83 -9.19 -6.17
C SER A 228 -11.19 -8.84 -4.73
N ASP A 229 -10.31 -8.10 -4.04
CA ASP A 229 -10.52 -7.74 -2.64
C ASP A 229 -11.77 -6.90 -2.42
N ALA A 230 -12.03 -5.93 -3.29
CA ALA A 230 -13.18 -5.05 -3.21
C ALA A 230 -14.51 -5.81 -3.39
N HIS A 231 -14.57 -6.78 -4.32
CA HIS A 231 -15.77 -7.60 -4.49
C HIS A 231 -15.99 -8.52 -3.28
N CYS A 232 -14.97 -9.24 -2.84
CA CYS A 232 -15.12 -10.22 -1.76
C CYS A 232 -15.46 -9.57 -0.41
N ILE A 233 -14.89 -8.39 -0.09
CA ILE A 233 -15.20 -7.73 1.19
C ILE A 233 -16.66 -7.28 1.27
N ARG A 234 -17.34 -6.94 0.15
CA ARG A 234 -18.78 -6.60 0.17
C ARG A 234 -19.62 -7.78 0.66
N TYR A 235 -19.32 -8.99 0.17
CA TYR A 235 -19.97 -10.21 0.62
C TYR A 235 -19.64 -10.55 2.08
N HIS A 236 -18.38 -10.39 2.48
CA HIS A 236 -17.99 -10.60 3.89
C HIS A 236 -18.70 -9.61 4.82
N LYS A 237 -18.92 -8.36 4.37
CA LYS A 237 -19.66 -7.34 5.11
C LYS A 237 -21.15 -7.63 5.15
N ALA A 238 -21.76 -8.13 4.07
CA ALA A 238 -23.14 -8.62 4.11
C ALA A 238 -23.33 -9.78 5.09
N ALA A 239 -22.37 -10.72 5.12
CA ALA A 239 -22.43 -11.89 6.01
C ALA A 239 -22.54 -11.52 7.50
N GLU A 240 -22.00 -10.36 7.92
CA GLU A 240 -22.12 -9.83 9.29
C GLU A 240 -23.58 -9.53 9.70
N PHE A 241 -24.50 -9.43 8.73
CA PHE A 241 -25.91 -9.09 8.96
C PHE A 241 -26.90 -10.22 8.68
N ILE A 242 -26.42 -11.35 8.18
CA ILE A 242 -27.20 -12.58 8.03
C ILE A 242 -27.43 -13.17 9.42
N ARG A 243 -28.71 -13.39 9.78
CA ARG A 243 -29.08 -13.92 11.10
C ARG A 243 -29.03 -15.46 11.07
N PRO A 244 -28.90 -16.10 12.25
CA PRO A 244 -28.95 -17.56 12.34
C PRO A 244 -30.22 -18.12 11.70
N GLY A 245 -30.04 -19.09 10.81
CA GLY A 245 -31.14 -19.79 10.14
C GLY A 245 -31.76 -19.05 8.95
N ASP A 246 -31.23 -17.89 8.56
CA ASP A 246 -31.75 -17.14 7.40
C ASP A 246 -31.58 -17.92 6.10
N ARG A 247 -32.60 -17.85 5.23
CA ARG A 247 -32.50 -18.26 3.82
C ARG A 247 -32.04 -17.05 3.01
N VAL A 248 -30.93 -17.19 2.30
CA VAL A 248 -30.22 -16.10 1.63
C VAL A 248 -30.39 -16.22 0.13
N LEU A 249 -30.65 -15.10 -0.54
CA LEU A 249 -30.61 -14.97 -2.00
C LEU A 249 -29.42 -14.07 -2.38
N ASP A 250 -28.54 -14.58 -3.24
CA ASP A 250 -27.51 -13.81 -3.92
C ASP A 250 -28.00 -13.58 -5.35
N VAL A 251 -28.55 -12.39 -5.62
CA VAL A 251 -29.17 -12.06 -6.91
C VAL A 251 -28.13 -11.44 -7.83
N ALA A 252 -28.04 -11.96 -9.06
CA ALA A 252 -26.90 -11.80 -9.97
C ALA A 252 -25.58 -12.32 -9.36
N CYS A 253 -25.57 -13.59 -8.95
CA CYS A 253 -24.46 -14.21 -8.22
C CYS A 253 -23.19 -14.44 -9.07
N GLY A 254 -23.25 -14.23 -10.39
CA GLY A 254 -22.16 -14.51 -11.33
C GLY A 254 -21.63 -15.93 -11.20
N LEU A 255 -20.35 -16.05 -10.87
CA LEU A 255 -19.65 -17.34 -10.72
C LEU A 255 -19.77 -17.96 -9.31
N GLY A 256 -20.58 -17.39 -8.42
CA GLY A 256 -20.98 -18.02 -7.15
C GLY A 256 -20.02 -17.86 -5.97
N TYR A 257 -18.88 -17.17 -6.13
CA TYR A 257 -17.92 -16.94 -5.04
C TYR A 257 -18.54 -16.14 -3.89
N GLY A 258 -19.44 -15.20 -4.19
CA GLY A 258 -20.15 -14.38 -3.20
C GLY A 258 -21.07 -15.24 -2.34
N SER A 259 -21.86 -16.10 -2.97
CA SER A 259 -22.72 -17.09 -2.32
C SER A 259 -21.95 -17.99 -1.33
N HIS A 260 -20.75 -18.45 -1.72
CA HIS A 260 -19.87 -19.23 -0.85
C HIS A 260 -19.38 -18.46 0.38
N ILE A 261 -19.01 -17.18 0.20
CA ILE A 261 -18.64 -16.29 1.31
C ILE A 261 -19.82 -16.06 2.25
N LEU A 262 -21.01 -15.75 1.71
CA LEU A 262 -22.21 -15.51 2.52
C LEU A 262 -22.56 -16.71 3.39
N TYR A 263 -22.46 -17.93 2.85
CA TYR A 263 -22.70 -19.15 3.61
C TYR A 263 -21.63 -19.38 4.69
N THR A 264 -20.36 -19.39 4.29
CA THR A 264 -19.25 -19.79 5.17
C THR A 264 -18.96 -18.76 6.27
N ALA A 265 -19.18 -17.47 5.99
CA ALA A 265 -18.92 -16.38 6.93
C ALA A 265 -20.12 -16.05 7.84
N SER A 266 -21.23 -16.78 7.75
CA SER A 266 -22.44 -16.53 8.54
C SER A 266 -23.05 -17.81 9.12
N GLN A 267 -24.23 -17.68 9.73
CA GLN A 267 -25.05 -18.79 10.21
C GLN A 267 -26.28 -19.01 9.30
N ALA A 268 -26.14 -18.71 8.00
CA ALA A 268 -27.18 -18.96 7.01
C ALA A 268 -27.61 -20.44 7.03
N ARG A 269 -28.92 -20.68 6.90
CA ARG A 269 -29.43 -22.04 6.68
C ARG A 269 -29.08 -22.52 5.28
N SER A 270 -29.24 -21.64 4.30
CA SER A 270 -28.99 -21.91 2.89
C SER A 270 -28.77 -20.64 2.10
N VAL A 271 -28.01 -20.72 1.01
CA VAL A 271 -27.83 -19.67 0.02
C VAL A 271 -28.32 -20.17 -1.34
N LEU A 272 -29.11 -19.36 -2.02
CA LEU A 272 -29.48 -19.55 -3.42
C LEU A 272 -28.83 -18.43 -4.24
N GLY A 273 -27.94 -18.78 -5.16
CA GLY A 273 -27.42 -17.87 -6.17
C GLY A 273 -28.27 -17.90 -7.43
N VAL A 274 -28.62 -16.73 -7.96
CA VAL A 274 -29.38 -16.60 -9.21
C VAL A 274 -28.63 -15.69 -10.17
N ASP A 275 -28.48 -16.11 -11.43
CA ASP A 275 -27.83 -15.30 -12.47
C ASP A 275 -28.43 -15.62 -13.85
N LEU A 276 -28.33 -14.69 -14.80
CA LEU A 276 -28.80 -14.87 -16.17
C LEU A 276 -27.87 -15.79 -17.00
N SER A 277 -26.62 -15.96 -16.58
CA SER A 277 -25.61 -16.73 -17.32
C SER A 277 -25.68 -18.23 -17.05
N ASP A 278 -26.09 -19.02 -18.06
CA ASP A 278 -26.04 -20.48 -18.02
C ASP A 278 -24.64 -21.02 -17.67
N PHE A 279 -23.60 -20.42 -18.27
CA PHE A 279 -22.21 -20.76 -17.99
C PHE A 279 -21.84 -20.43 -16.54
N GLY A 280 -22.21 -19.25 -16.06
CA GLY A 280 -21.91 -18.81 -14.70
C GLY A 280 -22.51 -19.73 -13.65
N ILE A 281 -23.77 -20.15 -13.85
CA ILE A 281 -24.46 -21.08 -12.96
C ILE A 281 -23.85 -22.48 -13.02
N ALA A 282 -23.42 -22.96 -14.20
CA ALA A 282 -22.73 -24.23 -14.34
C ALA A 282 -21.36 -24.23 -13.62
N TYR A 283 -20.58 -23.15 -13.76
CA TYR A 283 -19.34 -22.94 -13.01
C TYR A 283 -19.61 -22.90 -11.50
N ALA A 284 -20.54 -22.05 -11.06
CA ALA A 284 -20.87 -21.86 -9.66
C ALA A 284 -21.30 -23.19 -8.99
N SER A 285 -22.14 -23.96 -9.68
CA SER A 285 -22.58 -25.28 -9.21
C SER A 285 -21.43 -26.26 -9.04
N ALA A 286 -20.47 -26.28 -9.97
CA ALA A 286 -19.32 -27.16 -9.89
C ALA A 286 -18.32 -26.75 -8.79
N HIS A 287 -18.14 -25.44 -8.58
CA HIS A 287 -17.13 -24.91 -7.65
C HIS A 287 -17.60 -24.71 -6.20
N TYR A 288 -18.89 -24.45 -6.01
CA TYR A 288 -19.45 -23.99 -4.73
C TYR A 288 -20.77 -24.70 -4.36
N GLY A 289 -21.30 -25.56 -5.22
CA GLY A 289 -22.54 -26.27 -4.96
C GLY A 289 -22.45 -27.20 -3.75
N HIS A 290 -23.42 -27.09 -2.85
CA HIS A 290 -23.60 -28.02 -1.73
C HIS A 290 -25.04 -28.53 -1.75
N ALA A 291 -25.22 -29.85 -1.78
CA ALA A 291 -26.49 -30.51 -2.09
C ALA A 291 -27.72 -29.93 -1.37
N ASP A 292 -27.56 -29.53 -0.10
CA ASP A 292 -28.66 -29.03 0.74
C ASP A 292 -28.55 -27.55 1.13
N ASN A 293 -27.39 -26.90 0.95
CA ASN A 293 -27.11 -25.59 1.56
C ASN A 293 -26.78 -24.48 0.56
N ILE A 294 -26.08 -24.77 -0.55
CA ILE A 294 -25.74 -23.77 -1.57
C ILE A 294 -26.19 -24.28 -2.93
N LYS A 295 -27.16 -23.58 -3.52
CA LYS A 295 -27.73 -23.92 -4.82
C LYS A 295 -27.60 -22.74 -5.77
N PHE A 296 -27.53 -23.04 -7.06
CA PHE A 296 -27.44 -22.05 -8.11
C PHE A 296 -28.52 -22.32 -9.16
N GLN A 297 -29.14 -21.27 -9.68
CA GLN A 297 -30.20 -21.38 -10.67
C GLN A 297 -30.12 -20.24 -11.70
N VAL A 298 -30.36 -20.57 -12.95
CA VAL A 298 -30.52 -19.56 -14.01
C VAL A 298 -31.86 -18.83 -13.82
N GLY A 299 -31.84 -17.50 -13.82
CA GLY A 299 -33.04 -16.69 -13.65
C GLY A 299 -32.82 -15.20 -13.91
N ASP A 300 -33.88 -14.51 -14.32
CA ASP A 300 -33.89 -13.05 -14.45
C ASP A 300 -34.19 -12.42 -13.09
N ALA A 301 -33.32 -11.51 -12.65
CA ALA A 301 -33.46 -10.79 -11.40
C ALA A 301 -34.75 -9.93 -11.33
N GLN A 302 -35.31 -9.54 -12.47
CA GLN A 302 -36.57 -8.78 -12.57
C GLN A 302 -37.82 -9.67 -12.59
N VAL A 303 -37.66 -11.01 -12.63
CA VAL A 303 -38.76 -11.98 -12.65
C VAL A 303 -38.35 -13.23 -11.86
N LEU A 304 -38.55 -13.22 -10.54
CA LEU A 304 -38.20 -14.31 -9.63
C LEU A 304 -39.41 -15.22 -9.35
N ASP A 305 -40.19 -15.55 -10.38
CA ASP A 305 -41.50 -16.23 -10.27
C ASP A 305 -41.43 -17.66 -9.69
N PHE A 306 -40.29 -18.33 -9.82
CA PHE A 306 -39.99 -19.61 -9.19
C PHE A 306 -39.82 -19.51 -7.66
N LEU A 307 -39.61 -18.31 -7.12
CA LEU A 307 -39.58 -18.04 -5.69
C LEU A 307 -40.97 -17.57 -5.20
N PRO A 308 -41.54 -18.22 -4.17
CA PRO A 308 -42.75 -17.74 -3.53
C PRO A 308 -42.56 -16.35 -2.90
N ASP A 309 -43.64 -15.61 -2.78
CA ASP A 309 -43.69 -14.39 -1.97
C ASP A 309 -43.23 -14.70 -0.54
N HIS A 310 -42.49 -13.77 0.08
CA HIS A 310 -42.03 -13.90 1.46
C HIS A 310 -41.30 -15.22 1.76
N SER A 311 -40.39 -15.64 0.89
CA SER A 311 -39.63 -16.89 1.01
C SER A 311 -38.18 -16.71 1.45
N ILE A 312 -37.61 -15.51 1.31
CA ILE A 312 -36.20 -15.17 1.56
C ILE A 312 -36.06 -14.30 2.81
N ASP A 313 -35.07 -14.56 3.66
CA ASP A 313 -34.79 -13.79 4.88
C ASP A 313 -33.71 -12.70 4.67
N PHE A 314 -32.74 -12.93 3.78
CA PHE A 314 -31.70 -11.97 3.42
C PHE A 314 -31.41 -11.96 1.92
N ILE A 315 -31.25 -10.78 1.32
CA ILE A 315 -30.86 -10.61 -0.09
C ILE A 315 -29.54 -9.84 -0.18
N ALA A 316 -28.54 -10.41 -0.85
CA ALA A 316 -27.37 -9.69 -1.34
C ALA A 316 -27.60 -9.33 -2.82
N ALA A 317 -27.59 -8.04 -3.14
CA ALA A 317 -27.90 -7.49 -4.45
C ALA A 317 -26.78 -6.53 -4.89
N PHE A 318 -25.70 -7.07 -5.44
CA PHE A 318 -24.46 -6.30 -5.63
C PHE A 318 -24.14 -6.06 -7.10
N GLU A 319 -23.95 -4.79 -7.46
CA GLU A 319 -23.55 -4.37 -8.82
C GLU A 319 -24.48 -4.97 -9.88
N THR A 320 -25.77 -4.71 -9.73
CA THR A 320 -26.84 -5.29 -10.55
C THR A 320 -27.87 -4.25 -10.97
N ILE A 321 -28.23 -3.35 -10.06
CA ILE A 321 -29.32 -2.38 -10.26
C ILE A 321 -29.02 -1.39 -11.40
N GLU A 322 -27.74 -1.13 -11.67
CA GLU A 322 -27.25 -0.33 -12.79
C GLU A 322 -27.36 -1.03 -14.16
N HIS A 323 -27.49 -2.36 -14.16
CA HIS A 323 -27.51 -3.20 -15.36
C HIS A 323 -28.92 -3.60 -15.79
N VAL A 324 -29.89 -3.60 -14.88
CA VAL A 324 -31.26 -4.01 -15.20
C VAL A 324 -31.99 -2.95 -16.03
N PRO A 325 -32.77 -3.34 -17.06
CA PRO A 325 -33.57 -2.40 -17.86
C PRO A 325 -34.63 -1.63 -17.06
N ASP A 326 -35.22 -2.26 -16.04
CA ASP A 326 -36.23 -1.65 -15.16
C ASP A 326 -35.85 -1.85 -13.68
N PRO A 327 -35.14 -0.88 -13.06
CA PRO A 327 -34.75 -0.94 -11.66
C PRO A 327 -35.94 -1.01 -10.70
N ILE A 328 -37.09 -0.45 -11.07
CA ILE A 328 -38.28 -0.45 -10.21
C ILE A 328 -38.93 -1.83 -10.21
N ALA A 329 -39.02 -2.50 -11.37
CA ALA A 329 -39.47 -3.89 -11.44
C ALA A 329 -38.55 -4.83 -10.64
N TYR A 330 -37.24 -4.61 -10.73
CA TYR A 330 -36.25 -5.34 -9.92
C TYR A 330 -36.48 -5.15 -8.42
N LEU A 331 -36.58 -3.91 -7.92
CA LEU A 331 -36.82 -3.62 -6.50
C LEU A 331 -38.19 -4.17 -6.03
N CYS A 332 -39.21 -4.16 -6.88
CA CYS A 332 -40.50 -4.80 -6.61
C CYS A 332 -40.34 -6.30 -6.36
N GLU A 333 -39.60 -7.01 -7.22
CA GLU A 333 -39.37 -8.45 -7.06
C GLU A 333 -38.57 -8.78 -5.81
N LEU A 334 -37.52 -8.01 -5.51
CA LEU A 334 -36.76 -8.18 -4.27
C LEU A 334 -37.67 -8.02 -3.04
N LYS A 335 -38.55 -7.00 -3.04
CA LYS A 335 -39.52 -6.80 -1.96
C LYS A 335 -40.54 -7.93 -1.86
N ARG A 336 -41.02 -8.45 -2.99
CA ARG A 336 -42.01 -9.54 -3.05
C ARG A 336 -41.46 -10.81 -2.40
N VAL A 337 -40.25 -11.23 -2.78
CA VAL A 337 -39.66 -12.48 -2.25
C VAL A 337 -39.14 -12.35 -0.82
N LEU A 338 -38.82 -11.13 -0.37
CA LEU A 338 -38.33 -10.87 0.98
C LEU A 338 -39.46 -11.03 2.01
N LYS A 339 -39.18 -11.80 3.06
CA LYS A 339 -40.06 -11.94 4.22
C LYS A 339 -40.19 -10.61 4.96
N PRO A 340 -41.30 -10.35 5.67
CA PRO A 340 -41.34 -9.26 6.64
C PRO A 340 -40.16 -9.38 7.62
N SER A 341 -39.55 -8.26 8.02
CA SER A 341 -38.28 -8.22 8.79
C SER A 341 -37.04 -8.77 8.07
N GLY A 342 -37.18 -9.32 6.87
CA GLY A 342 -36.05 -9.73 6.04
C GLY A 342 -35.21 -8.52 5.62
N ARG A 343 -33.91 -8.73 5.44
CA ARG A 343 -32.96 -7.67 5.07
C ARG A 343 -32.52 -7.77 3.62
N VAL A 344 -32.19 -6.63 3.03
CA VAL A 344 -31.58 -6.54 1.72
C VAL A 344 -30.38 -5.62 1.79
N MET A 345 -29.30 -5.98 1.11
CA MET A 345 -28.15 -5.10 0.92
C MET A 345 -27.94 -4.86 -0.57
N VAL A 346 -28.18 -3.62 -1.00
CA VAL A 346 -28.07 -3.19 -2.40
C VAL A 346 -26.77 -2.41 -2.58
N CYS A 347 -26.00 -2.73 -3.61
CA CYS A 347 -24.77 -2.01 -3.98
C CYS A 347 -24.83 -1.52 -5.42
N ALA A 348 -24.34 -0.30 -5.64
CA ALA A 348 -24.11 0.24 -6.97
C ALA A 348 -22.77 1.04 -7.03
N PRO A 349 -22.12 1.10 -8.19
CA PRO A 349 -21.06 2.06 -8.49
C PRO A 349 -21.56 3.49 -8.29
N ASN A 350 -20.74 4.34 -7.68
CA ASN A 350 -21.14 5.69 -7.27
C ASN A 350 -20.68 6.76 -8.26
N ASN A 351 -21.65 7.39 -8.93
CA ASN A 351 -21.46 8.44 -9.94
C ASN A 351 -20.42 8.06 -11.00
N TRP A 352 -20.58 6.86 -11.55
CA TRP A 352 -19.67 6.28 -12.52
C TRP A 352 -19.91 6.84 -13.93
N ALA A 353 -19.64 8.13 -14.10
CA ALA A 353 -19.86 8.82 -15.37
C ALA A 353 -18.55 9.37 -15.94
N ASP A 354 -18.40 9.32 -17.26
CA ASP A 354 -17.32 9.96 -18.01
C ASP A 354 -17.52 11.48 -18.15
N GLU A 355 -16.62 12.14 -18.87
CA GLU A 355 -16.67 13.60 -19.09
C GLU A 355 -17.94 14.08 -19.82
N THR A 356 -18.73 13.16 -20.40
CA THR A 356 -20.02 13.43 -21.05
C THR A 356 -21.22 13.22 -20.12
N GLY A 357 -20.99 12.75 -18.88
CA GLY A 357 -22.03 12.42 -17.91
C GLY A 357 -22.68 11.06 -18.15
N LYS A 358 -22.08 10.20 -19.00
CA LYS A 358 -22.57 8.84 -19.28
C LYS A 358 -21.63 7.80 -18.70
N ASP A 359 -22.16 6.65 -18.32
CA ASP A 359 -21.30 5.55 -17.91
C ASP A 359 -20.49 5.04 -19.11
N PRO A 360 -19.14 4.94 -19.00
CA PRO A 360 -18.33 4.40 -20.08
C PRO A 360 -18.53 2.89 -20.28
N ASN A 361 -19.14 2.18 -19.33
CA ASN A 361 -19.51 0.78 -19.49
C ASN A 361 -20.81 0.66 -20.31
N PRO A 362 -20.79 0.05 -21.51
CA PRO A 362 -21.98 -0.09 -22.34
C PRO A 362 -23.08 -0.96 -21.72
N HIS A 363 -22.76 -1.73 -20.67
CA HIS A 363 -23.71 -2.55 -19.94
C HIS A 363 -24.34 -1.84 -18.75
N HIS A 364 -23.90 -0.63 -18.39
CA HIS A 364 -24.53 0.19 -17.35
C HIS A 364 -25.63 1.04 -18.00
N LEU A 365 -26.88 0.68 -17.75
CA LEU A 365 -28.05 1.39 -18.26
C LEU A 365 -28.38 2.62 -17.40
N HIS A 366 -27.88 2.66 -16.17
CA HIS A 366 -28.19 3.68 -15.18
C HIS A 366 -26.95 4.11 -14.40
N VAL A 367 -26.78 5.43 -14.24
CA VAL A 367 -25.81 6.00 -13.29
C VAL A 367 -26.51 6.19 -11.94
N TYR A 368 -25.91 5.63 -10.89
CA TYR A 368 -26.39 5.78 -9.51
C TYR A 368 -25.56 6.79 -8.73
N THR A 369 -26.24 7.58 -7.90
CA THR A 369 -25.63 8.37 -6.82
C THR A 369 -26.19 7.86 -5.49
N TRP A 370 -25.56 8.27 -4.38
CA TRP A 370 -26.11 8.01 -3.05
C TRP A 370 -27.57 8.42 -2.92
N GLU A 371 -27.91 9.65 -3.32
CA GLU A 371 -29.26 10.22 -3.18
C GLU A 371 -30.29 9.43 -3.98
N ARG A 372 -29.94 9.05 -5.22
CA ARG A 372 -30.82 8.24 -6.07
C ARG A 372 -31.04 6.86 -5.47
N LEU A 373 -29.98 6.20 -5.01
CA LEU A 373 -30.07 4.87 -4.42
C LEU A 373 -30.92 4.91 -3.12
N VAL A 374 -30.76 5.95 -2.30
CA VAL A 374 -31.58 6.17 -1.09
C VAL A 374 -33.04 6.41 -1.45
N ALA A 375 -33.32 7.24 -2.46
CA ALA A 375 -34.69 7.52 -2.88
C ALA A 375 -35.40 6.26 -3.40
N GLU A 376 -34.81 5.55 -4.37
CA GLU A 376 -35.43 4.38 -4.98
C GLU A 376 -35.56 3.22 -3.99
N CYS A 377 -34.50 2.85 -3.26
CA CYS A 377 -34.58 1.77 -2.28
C CYS A 377 -35.51 2.11 -1.10
N GLY A 378 -35.59 3.39 -0.72
CA GLY A 378 -36.44 3.87 0.37
C GLY A 378 -37.95 3.77 0.11
N GLU A 379 -38.38 3.68 -1.16
CA GLU A 379 -39.79 3.40 -1.51
C GLU A 379 -40.21 1.97 -1.17
N PHE A 380 -39.25 1.03 -1.16
CA PHE A 380 -39.51 -0.40 -1.00
C PHE A 380 -39.15 -0.92 0.39
N PHE A 381 -38.08 -0.39 1.00
CA PHE A 381 -37.47 -0.90 2.22
C PHE A 381 -37.29 0.18 3.29
N LEU A 382 -37.36 -0.25 4.55
CA LEU A 382 -36.95 0.56 5.68
C LEU A 382 -35.42 0.61 5.74
N LEU A 383 -34.82 1.73 5.33
CA LEU A 383 -33.36 1.87 5.27
C LEU A 383 -32.76 2.01 6.68
N GLU A 384 -31.81 1.14 7.01
CA GLU A 384 -31.21 1.02 8.34
C GLU A 384 -29.83 1.68 8.41
N LYS A 385 -29.01 1.46 7.38
CA LYS A 385 -27.59 1.82 7.36
C LYS A 385 -27.09 1.90 5.92
N GLY A 386 -26.11 2.76 5.64
CA GLY A 386 -25.40 2.71 4.38
C GLY A 386 -23.89 2.62 4.56
N PHE A 387 -23.20 2.38 3.46
CA PHE A 387 -21.76 2.12 3.45
C PHE A 387 -21.13 2.71 2.19
N LEU A 388 -19.87 3.10 2.33
CA LEU A 388 -18.99 3.53 1.26
C LEU A 388 -17.79 2.61 1.18
N GLN A 389 -17.37 2.30 -0.04
CA GLN A 389 -16.17 1.52 -0.28
C GLN A 389 -15.26 2.23 -1.28
N THR A 390 -13.97 2.30 -0.92
CA THR A 390 -12.88 2.58 -1.84
C THR A 390 -12.02 1.33 -2.00
N ALA A 391 -11.54 1.10 -3.22
CA ALA A 391 -10.57 0.08 -3.61
C ALA A 391 -9.29 0.70 -4.19
N GLY A 392 -9.39 1.90 -4.79
CA GLY A 392 -8.24 2.66 -5.30
C GLY A 392 -7.72 2.20 -6.65
N GLY A 393 -8.58 1.59 -7.47
CA GLY A 393 -8.19 0.99 -8.75
C GLY A 393 -9.24 1.13 -9.84
N ALA A 394 -10.28 1.92 -9.62
CA ALA A 394 -11.34 2.13 -10.58
C ALA A 394 -11.48 3.61 -10.99
N MET A 395 -12.53 3.94 -11.74
CA MET A 395 -12.66 5.24 -12.42
C MET A 395 -12.65 6.42 -11.43
N LYS A 396 -13.28 6.23 -10.27
CA LYS A 396 -13.37 7.21 -9.20
C LYS A 396 -12.39 6.85 -8.08
N CYS A 397 -11.92 7.83 -7.30
CA CYS A 397 -10.95 7.61 -6.21
C CYS A 397 -9.71 6.78 -6.63
N HIS A 398 -9.25 6.93 -7.88
CA HIS A 398 -8.08 6.20 -8.38
C HIS A 398 -6.85 6.46 -7.50
N HIS A 399 -6.08 5.42 -7.18
CA HIS A 399 -4.97 5.44 -6.22
C HIS A 399 -5.32 5.70 -4.75
N ALA A 400 -6.60 5.77 -4.38
CA ALA A 400 -6.98 5.84 -2.97
C ALA A 400 -6.62 4.55 -2.22
N ASP A 401 -6.54 4.65 -0.89
CA ASP A 401 -6.46 3.47 -0.05
C ASP A 401 -7.79 2.71 -0.05
N ARG A 402 -7.72 1.38 0.04
CA ARG A 402 -8.85 0.52 0.37
C ARG A 402 -9.43 0.96 1.71
N LYS A 403 -10.72 1.31 1.75
CA LYS A 403 -11.44 1.68 2.97
C LYS A 403 -12.88 1.20 2.91
N TRP A 404 -13.40 0.83 4.08
CA TRP A 404 -14.81 0.59 4.31
C TRP A 404 -15.36 1.58 5.35
N ILE A 405 -16.32 2.41 4.96
CA ILE A 405 -16.88 3.46 5.83
C ILE A 405 -18.37 3.22 6.01
N VAL A 406 -18.84 3.33 7.25
CA VAL A 406 -20.27 3.33 7.56
C VAL A 406 -20.79 4.76 7.42
N ALA A 407 -21.88 4.93 6.67
CA ALA A 407 -22.51 6.22 6.43
C ALA A 407 -23.98 6.22 6.92
N PRO A 408 -24.44 7.32 7.54
CA PRO A 408 -25.84 7.49 7.91
C PRO A 408 -26.70 7.69 6.65
N VAL A 409 -27.86 7.05 6.58
CA VAL A 409 -28.73 7.07 5.38
C VAL A 409 -29.37 8.43 5.14
N ASP A 410 -29.65 9.18 6.20
CA ASP A 410 -30.39 10.45 6.19
C ASP A 410 -29.54 11.65 5.76
N GLN A 411 -28.26 11.44 5.44
CA GLN A 411 -27.32 12.50 5.09
C GLN A 411 -26.53 12.09 3.84
N SER A 412 -26.22 13.07 2.98
CA SER A 412 -25.25 12.86 1.91
C SER A 412 -23.86 12.66 2.54
N PRO A 413 -23.09 11.64 2.12
CA PRO A 413 -21.77 11.40 2.68
C PRO A 413 -20.79 12.53 2.35
N GLU A 414 -19.94 12.88 3.32
CA GLU A 414 -18.88 13.89 3.13
C GLU A 414 -17.69 13.34 2.35
N GLU A 415 -17.39 12.04 2.53
CA GLU A 415 -16.31 11.35 1.85
C GLU A 415 -16.79 10.76 0.52
N ASP A 416 -15.91 10.83 -0.47
CA ASP A 416 -16.18 10.27 -1.79
C ASP A 416 -15.73 8.81 -1.90
N ALA A 417 -16.44 8.03 -2.71
CA ALA A 417 -16.20 6.59 -2.83
C ALA A 417 -16.55 6.03 -4.20
N GLU A 418 -15.95 4.90 -4.55
CA GLU A 418 -16.19 4.16 -5.81
C GLU A 418 -17.52 3.40 -5.76
N TRP A 419 -17.88 2.82 -4.62
CA TRP A 419 -19.15 2.11 -4.43
C TRP A 419 -19.94 2.64 -3.23
N VAL A 420 -21.25 2.65 -3.40
CA VAL A 420 -22.23 2.96 -2.36
C VAL A 420 -23.09 1.73 -2.10
N LEU A 421 -23.42 1.48 -0.83
CA LEU A 421 -24.28 0.37 -0.43
C LEU A 421 -25.32 0.83 0.57
N LEU A 422 -26.52 0.26 0.49
CA LEU A 422 -27.60 0.47 1.44
C LEU A 422 -28.10 -0.85 2.01
N MET A 423 -28.32 -0.87 3.31
CA MET A 423 -29.02 -1.93 4.01
C MET A 423 -30.47 -1.49 4.27
N GLY A 424 -31.41 -2.26 3.73
CA GLY A 424 -32.84 -2.10 3.96
C GLY A 424 -33.44 -3.30 4.68
N MET A 425 -34.63 -3.10 5.23
CA MET A 425 -35.44 -4.16 5.82
C MET A 425 -36.87 -4.07 5.28
N ALA A 426 -37.48 -5.21 4.92
CA ALA A 426 -38.91 -5.25 4.64
C ALA A 426 -39.70 -4.90 5.91
N ASP A 427 -40.72 -4.05 5.76
CA ASP A 427 -41.46 -3.50 6.90
C ASP A 427 -42.11 -4.61 7.75
N PRO A 428 -41.67 -4.82 9.01
CA PRO A 428 -42.21 -5.86 9.86
C PRO A 428 -43.67 -5.60 10.25
N VAL A 429 -44.09 -4.33 10.33
CA VAL A 429 -45.45 -3.94 10.73
C VAL A 429 -46.47 -4.36 9.66
N ALA A 430 -46.06 -4.41 8.40
CA ALA A 430 -46.88 -4.87 7.29
C ALA A 430 -46.97 -6.41 7.19
N GLY A 431 -46.31 -7.17 8.09
CA GLY A 431 -46.27 -8.63 8.07
C GLY A 431 -47.49 -9.34 8.66
N GLU A 432 -48.53 -8.62 9.09
CA GLU A 432 -49.74 -9.23 9.64
C GLU A 432 -50.42 -10.13 8.58
N GLY A 433 -50.74 -11.36 8.95
CA GLY A 433 -51.31 -12.37 8.03
C GLY A 433 -50.28 -13.14 7.19
N VAL A 434 -48.99 -12.79 7.24
CA VAL A 434 -47.92 -13.57 6.61
C VAL A 434 -47.45 -14.67 7.56
N SER A 435 -47.45 -15.92 7.07
CA SER A 435 -47.03 -17.09 7.87
C SER A 435 -45.61 -16.94 8.42
N TYR A 436 -45.44 -17.15 9.72
CA TYR A 436 -44.14 -17.09 10.40
C TYR A 436 -43.58 -18.50 10.66
N GLU A 437 -42.31 -18.72 10.32
CA GLU A 437 -41.52 -19.90 10.69
C GLU A 437 -40.34 -19.43 11.56
N GLU A 438 -40.14 -20.03 12.73
CA GLU A 438 -38.91 -19.83 13.48
C GLU A 438 -37.78 -20.61 12.80
N THR A 439 -36.84 -19.89 12.21
CA THR A 439 -35.77 -20.48 11.40
C THR A 439 -34.45 -20.59 12.15
N ALA A 440 -34.24 -19.81 13.21
CA ALA A 440 -32.99 -19.81 13.94
C ALA A 440 -32.83 -21.09 14.76
N TRP A 441 -33.93 -21.60 15.35
CA TRP A 441 -33.89 -22.67 16.34
C TRP A 441 -34.93 -23.76 16.08
N VAL A 442 -34.58 -24.99 16.45
CA VAL A 442 -35.52 -26.12 16.47
C VAL A 442 -36.32 -26.08 17.78
N LEU A 443 -37.60 -25.73 17.70
CA LEU A 443 -38.44 -25.54 18.90
C LEU A 443 -39.05 -26.86 19.43
N PRO A 444 -39.20 -27.02 20.77
CA PRO A 444 -40.03 -28.05 21.37
C PRO A 444 -41.51 -27.94 20.93
N THR A 445 -42.18 -29.08 20.81
CA THR A 445 -43.64 -29.15 20.53
C THR A 445 -44.48 -29.11 21.80
N ALA A 446 -43.85 -29.13 22.98
CA ALA A 446 -44.51 -29.14 24.27
C ALA A 446 -45.31 -27.83 24.48
N PRO A 447 -46.59 -27.89 24.90
CA PRO A 447 -47.42 -26.69 25.08
C PRO A 447 -46.88 -25.72 26.13
N GLU A 448 -46.15 -26.22 27.13
CA GLU A 448 -45.48 -25.45 28.17
C GLU A 448 -44.17 -24.77 27.72
N PHE A 449 -43.79 -24.86 26.44
CA PHE A 449 -42.66 -24.09 25.89
C PHE A 449 -43.09 -22.68 25.46
N HIS A 450 -42.34 -21.66 25.88
CA HIS A 450 -42.73 -20.26 25.76
C HIS A 450 -41.65 -19.34 25.18
N VAL A 451 -40.36 -19.48 25.52
CA VAL A 451 -39.35 -18.41 25.27
C VAL A 451 -39.21 -17.97 23.81
N SER A 452 -39.41 -18.88 22.86
CA SER A 452 -39.35 -18.61 21.42
C SER A 452 -40.64 -19.02 20.70
N ALA A 453 -41.75 -19.14 21.42
CA ALA A 453 -43.05 -19.53 20.85
C ALA A 453 -43.78 -18.35 20.18
N PHE A 454 -43.05 -17.54 19.41
CA PHE A 454 -43.55 -16.27 18.85
C PHE A 454 -44.72 -16.47 17.90
N ALA A 455 -44.65 -17.50 17.04
CA ALA A 455 -45.72 -17.86 16.10
C ALA A 455 -47.07 -18.15 16.79
N ARG A 456 -47.04 -18.62 18.04
CA ARG A 456 -48.23 -18.97 18.82
C ARG A 456 -48.83 -17.74 19.50
N ASP A 457 -47.98 -16.86 20.02
CA ASP A 457 -48.39 -15.88 21.03
C ASP A 457 -48.41 -14.43 20.53
N TYR A 458 -47.71 -14.08 19.44
CA TYR A 458 -47.80 -12.76 18.79
C TYR A 458 -48.88 -12.76 17.71
N LEU A 459 -49.56 -11.62 17.52
CA LEU A 459 -50.45 -11.42 16.38
C LEU A 459 -49.64 -11.25 15.10
N ASN A 460 -48.56 -10.47 15.20
CA ASN A 460 -47.54 -10.33 14.17
C ASN A 460 -46.16 -10.75 14.72
N PRO A 461 -45.79 -12.04 14.58
CA PRO A 461 -44.52 -12.55 15.06
C PRO A 461 -43.28 -11.92 14.39
N TRP A 462 -43.42 -11.32 13.20
CA TRP A 462 -42.31 -10.71 12.48
C TRP A 462 -41.71 -9.52 13.23
N LEU A 463 -42.50 -8.84 14.06
CA LEU A 463 -42.02 -7.78 14.96
C LEU A 463 -40.84 -8.22 15.83
N VAL A 464 -40.75 -9.51 16.17
CA VAL A 464 -39.68 -10.03 17.01
C VAL A 464 -38.31 -9.85 16.37
N LYS A 465 -38.17 -10.20 15.08
CA LYS A 465 -36.91 -10.09 14.34
C LYS A 465 -36.55 -8.65 13.97
N GLY A 466 -37.54 -7.78 13.72
CA GLY A 466 -37.31 -6.41 13.26
C GLY A 466 -37.24 -5.34 14.36
N MET A 467 -37.97 -5.52 15.47
CA MET A 467 -38.19 -4.50 16.50
C MET A 467 -37.71 -4.91 17.91
N VAL A 468 -37.78 -6.21 18.25
CA VAL A 468 -37.64 -6.66 19.66
C VAL A 468 -36.27 -7.25 19.98
N SER A 469 -35.85 -8.29 19.26
CA SER A 469 -34.71 -9.12 19.65
C SER A 469 -33.38 -8.43 19.37
N ILE A 470 -32.63 -8.09 20.42
CA ILE A 470 -31.28 -7.51 20.31
C ILE A 470 -30.37 -8.49 19.53
N GLY A 471 -29.57 -7.96 18.60
CA GLY A 471 -28.78 -8.76 17.65
C GLY A 471 -29.53 -9.17 16.38
N MET A 472 -30.87 -9.17 16.40
CA MET A 472 -31.68 -9.39 15.19
C MET A 472 -32.33 -8.09 14.70
N ARG A 473 -32.92 -7.30 15.60
CA ARG A 473 -33.66 -6.06 15.30
C ARG A 473 -32.85 -5.00 14.57
N ALA A 474 -33.54 -3.99 14.03
CA ALA A 474 -32.89 -2.82 13.45
C ALA A 474 -32.00 -2.10 14.48
N HIS A 475 -30.83 -1.62 14.06
CA HIS A 475 -29.93 -0.82 14.91
C HIS A 475 -30.28 0.67 14.93
N SER A 476 -31.07 1.14 13.96
CA SER A 476 -31.50 2.54 13.88
C SER A 476 -32.59 2.84 14.92
N MET A 477 -32.26 3.66 15.92
CA MET A 477 -33.21 4.09 16.96
C MET A 477 -34.41 4.87 16.40
N PRO A 478 -34.25 5.83 15.46
CA PRO A 478 -35.39 6.48 14.80
C PRO A 478 -36.34 5.47 14.14
N LEU A 479 -35.79 4.45 13.48
CA LEU A 479 -36.59 3.42 12.83
C LEU A 479 -37.34 2.55 13.85
N LEU A 480 -36.68 2.15 14.94
CA LEU A 480 -37.31 1.40 16.02
C LEU A 480 -38.48 2.19 16.64
N ILE A 481 -38.28 3.48 16.92
CA ILE A 481 -39.33 4.35 17.47
C ILE A 481 -40.51 4.45 16.50
N SER A 482 -40.25 4.66 15.21
CA SER A 482 -41.30 4.74 14.20
C SER A 482 -42.14 3.47 14.11
N MET A 483 -41.50 2.29 14.12
CA MET A 483 -42.21 1.01 14.12
C MET A 483 -43.04 0.82 15.41
N GLN A 484 -42.46 1.16 16.57
CA GLN A 484 -43.16 1.06 17.85
C GLN A 484 -44.40 1.96 17.89
N GLU A 485 -44.30 3.20 17.42
CA GLU A 485 -45.43 4.14 17.38
C GLU A 485 -46.55 3.65 16.45
N ARG A 486 -46.20 3.08 15.30
CA ARG A 486 -47.17 2.48 14.38
C ARG A 486 -47.88 1.27 14.99
N VAL A 487 -47.16 0.42 15.71
CA VAL A 487 -47.75 -0.73 16.42
C VAL A 487 -48.66 -0.24 17.55
N LEU A 488 -48.22 0.71 18.37
CA LEU A 488 -49.04 1.29 19.45
C LEU A 488 -50.31 1.97 18.93
N ALA A 489 -50.28 2.53 17.72
CA ALA A 489 -51.43 3.18 17.11
C ALA A 489 -52.48 2.21 16.53
N SER A 490 -52.11 0.93 16.27
CA SER A 490 -52.95 -0.01 15.51
C SER A 490 -53.24 -1.33 16.22
N ALA A 491 -52.34 -1.81 17.08
CA ALA A 491 -52.50 -3.09 17.78
C ALA A 491 -53.51 -3.00 18.93
N ASP A 492 -54.14 -4.13 19.25
CA ASP A 492 -54.98 -4.25 20.45
C ASP A 492 -54.16 -3.88 21.70
N PRO A 493 -54.61 -2.93 22.54
CA PRO A 493 -53.91 -2.49 23.75
C PRO A 493 -53.63 -3.57 24.80
N GLU A 494 -54.23 -4.76 24.68
CA GLU A 494 -53.95 -5.93 25.52
C GLU A 494 -53.07 -6.99 24.83
N SER A 495 -52.76 -6.82 23.55
CA SER A 495 -51.95 -7.78 22.77
C SER A 495 -50.49 -7.82 23.18
N VAL A 496 -49.83 -8.96 22.91
CA VAL A 496 -48.39 -9.14 23.08
C VAL A 496 -47.59 -8.13 22.25
N ASP A 497 -48.05 -7.84 21.03
CA ASP A 497 -47.44 -6.89 20.09
C ASP A 497 -47.41 -5.47 20.69
N TYR A 498 -48.52 -5.03 21.29
CA TYR A 498 -48.61 -3.75 22.00
C TYR A 498 -47.65 -3.70 23.19
N GLY A 499 -47.62 -4.76 24.00
CA GLY A 499 -46.70 -4.87 25.14
C GLY A 499 -45.23 -4.79 24.72
N ALA A 500 -44.87 -5.40 23.58
CA ALA A 500 -43.53 -5.35 23.01
C ALA A 500 -43.15 -3.93 22.56
N ALA A 501 -44.04 -3.28 21.80
CA ALA A 501 -43.82 -1.91 21.30
C ALA A 501 -43.74 -0.89 22.45
N LEU A 502 -44.63 -0.99 23.43
CA LEU A 502 -44.62 -0.14 24.62
C LEU A 502 -43.31 -0.28 25.39
N CYS A 503 -42.82 -1.52 25.58
CA CYS A 503 -41.58 -1.76 26.30
C CYS A 503 -40.37 -1.14 25.58
N GLY A 504 -40.29 -1.30 24.25
CA GLY A 504 -39.27 -0.64 23.44
C GLY A 504 -39.31 0.89 23.56
N ARG A 505 -40.51 1.47 23.57
CA ARG A 505 -40.71 2.91 23.71
C ARG A 505 -40.26 3.43 25.07
N VAL A 506 -40.58 2.71 26.15
CA VAL A 506 -40.14 3.05 27.51
C VAL A 506 -38.62 3.07 27.59
N TYR A 507 -37.93 2.06 27.05
CA TYR A 507 -36.46 2.04 27.05
C TYR A 507 -35.85 3.18 26.23
N ALA A 508 -36.45 3.55 25.08
CA ALA A 508 -35.99 4.71 24.32
C ALA A 508 -36.04 6.01 25.18
N TYR A 509 -37.08 6.21 26.00
CA TYR A 509 -37.14 7.34 26.94
C TYR A 509 -36.10 7.26 28.06
N VAL A 510 -35.84 6.07 28.59
CA VAL A 510 -34.81 5.80 29.61
C VAL A 510 -33.40 6.16 29.12
N GLU A 511 -33.16 6.05 27.81
CA GLU A 511 -31.89 6.39 27.16
C GLU A 511 -31.77 7.87 26.82
N THR A 512 -32.83 8.51 26.29
CA THR A 512 -32.75 9.90 25.82
C THR A 512 -32.77 10.96 26.92
N ALA A 513 -33.07 10.59 28.18
CA ALA A 513 -32.97 11.41 29.40
C ALA A 513 -33.50 12.87 29.36
N GLY A 514 -34.32 13.25 28.36
CA GLY A 514 -34.92 14.57 28.30
C GLY A 514 -35.92 14.73 27.15
N ARG A 515 -37.20 14.94 27.49
CA ARG A 515 -38.21 15.81 26.83
C ARG A 515 -39.64 15.50 27.34
N SER A 516 -40.41 16.59 27.55
CA SER A 516 -41.84 16.77 27.93
C SER A 516 -42.39 15.93 29.09
N VAL A 517 -42.86 16.59 30.14
CA VAL A 517 -43.52 15.97 31.32
C VAL A 517 -44.88 15.35 30.97
N GLU A 518 -45.51 15.83 29.90
CA GLU A 518 -46.86 15.45 29.49
C GLU A 518 -46.88 14.10 28.78
N ALA A 519 -46.01 13.88 27.78
CA ALA A 519 -45.88 12.58 27.10
C ALA A 519 -45.44 11.45 28.06
N LEU A 520 -44.86 11.82 29.21
CA LEU A 520 -44.40 10.87 30.23
C LEU A 520 -45.55 10.32 31.09
N LYS A 521 -46.58 11.11 31.39
CA LYS A 521 -47.72 10.65 32.19
C LYS A 521 -48.55 9.60 31.44
N ASP A 522 -48.69 9.79 30.14
CA ASP A 522 -49.45 8.87 29.28
C ASP A 522 -48.80 7.48 29.27
N ILE A 523 -47.47 7.40 29.16
CA ILE A 523 -46.73 6.14 29.16
C ILE A 523 -46.83 5.39 30.49
N GLU A 524 -46.77 6.10 31.62
CA GLU A 524 -46.91 5.45 32.93
C GLU A 524 -48.30 4.84 33.12
N SER A 525 -49.34 5.57 32.71
CA SER A 525 -50.71 5.05 32.72
C SER A 525 -50.81 3.77 31.86
N GLU A 526 -50.18 3.76 30.69
CA GLU A 526 -50.15 2.61 29.80
C GLU A 526 -49.38 1.41 30.39
N ILE A 527 -48.25 1.63 31.05
CA ILE A 527 -47.51 0.57 31.76
C ILE A 527 -48.42 -0.09 32.80
N TRP A 528 -49.05 0.70 33.66
CA TRP A 528 -49.91 0.18 34.72
C TRP A 528 -51.16 -0.52 34.17
N ARG A 529 -51.77 0.04 33.11
CA ARG A 529 -52.90 -0.57 32.41
C ARG A 529 -52.54 -1.96 31.88
N TYR A 530 -51.40 -2.09 31.19
CA TYR A 530 -50.94 -3.37 30.66
C TYR A 530 -50.55 -4.36 31.78
N ALA A 531 -49.90 -3.88 32.84
CA ALA A 531 -49.55 -4.68 34.01
C ALA A 531 -50.76 -5.20 34.81
N ALA A 532 -51.93 -4.58 34.62
CA ALA A 532 -53.19 -4.95 35.27
C ALA A 532 -54.00 -6.02 34.51
N ILE A 533 -53.58 -6.43 33.29
CA ILE A 533 -54.26 -7.48 32.52
C ILE A 533 -54.29 -8.78 33.37
N PRO A 534 -55.49 -9.29 33.72
CA PRO A 534 -55.64 -10.48 34.55
C PRO A 534 -55.37 -11.75 33.73
N ASN A 535 -54.82 -12.79 34.38
CA ASN A 535 -54.53 -14.09 33.76
C ASN A 535 -53.75 -13.96 32.43
N PRO A 536 -52.61 -13.26 32.42
CA PRO A 536 -51.86 -13.01 31.20
C PRO A 536 -51.38 -14.34 30.59
N SER A 537 -51.38 -14.42 29.26
CA SER A 537 -50.61 -15.43 28.54
C SER A 537 -49.12 -15.34 28.93
N PRO A 538 -48.32 -16.40 28.72
CA PRO A 538 -46.89 -16.39 29.06
C PRO A 538 -46.12 -15.19 28.46
N HIS A 539 -46.43 -14.79 27.23
CA HIS A 539 -45.80 -13.63 26.60
C HIS A 539 -46.36 -12.27 27.06
N GLN A 540 -47.65 -12.19 27.41
CA GLN A 540 -48.15 -10.99 28.10
C GLN A 540 -47.43 -10.82 29.45
N LEU A 541 -47.25 -11.90 30.21
CA LEU A 541 -46.51 -11.89 31.48
C LEU A 541 -45.05 -11.42 31.29
N ARG A 542 -44.36 -11.92 30.25
CA ARG A 542 -43.02 -11.45 29.87
C ARG A 542 -42.98 -9.93 29.73
N TRP A 543 -43.95 -9.35 29.05
CA TRP A 543 -44.02 -7.90 28.84
C TRP A 543 -44.46 -7.14 30.09
N GLN A 544 -45.41 -7.65 30.88
CA GLN A 544 -45.76 -7.05 32.18
C GLN A 544 -44.53 -6.89 33.08
N VAL A 545 -43.73 -7.95 33.24
CA VAL A 545 -42.50 -7.93 34.05
C VAL A 545 -41.49 -6.93 33.49
N SER A 546 -41.32 -6.93 32.16
CA SER A 546 -40.36 -6.05 31.49
C SER A 546 -40.77 -4.58 31.57
N LEU A 547 -42.06 -4.27 31.44
CA LEU A 547 -42.63 -2.93 31.55
C LEU A 547 -42.54 -2.40 32.99
N LEU A 548 -42.88 -3.22 33.99
CA LEU A 548 -42.75 -2.83 35.40
C LEU A 548 -41.30 -2.52 35.75
N PHE A 549 -40.36 -3.38 35.33
CA PHE A 549 -38.94 -3.12 35.55
C PHE A 549 -38.45 -1.85 34.82
N ALA A 550 -38.81 -1.68 33.55
CA ALA A 550 -38.42 -0.52 32.76
C ALA A 550 -39.03 0.78 33.31
N GLY A 551 -40.28 0.75 33.79
CA GLY A 551 -40.93 1.86 34.50
C GLY A 551 -40.20 2.21 35.79
N GLY A 552 -39.74 1.21 36.55
CA GLY A 552 -38.90 1.39 37.72
C GLY A 552 -37.56 2.08 37.38
N GLU A 553 -36.85 1.60 36.36
CA GLU A 553 -35.62 2.23 35.87
C GLU A 553 -35.85 3.68 35.43
N PHE A 554 -36.93 3.92 34.71
CA PHE A 554 -37.33 5.25 34.27
C PHE A 554 -37.57 6.19 35.46
N ALA A 555 -38.43 5.79 36.41
CA ALA A 555 -38.72 6.58 37.61
C ALA A 555 -37.45 6.85 38.44
N ARG A 556 -36.58 5.84 38.59
CA ARG A 556 -35.32 5.95 39.33
C ARG A 556 -34.37 6.96 38.67
N LYS A 557 -34.17 6.91 37.35
CA LYS A 557 -33.32 7.87 36.63
C LYS A 557 -33.86 9.30 36.68
N GLN A 558 -35.17 9.47 36.83
CA GLN A 558 -35.81 10.78 37.02
C GLN A 558 -35.80 11.26 38.48
N GLY A 559 -35.21 10.50 39.41
CA GLY A 559 -35.20 10.84 40.83
C GLY A 559 -36.53 10.63 41.56
N ARG A 560 -37.53 10.00 40.93
CA ARG A 560 -38.83 9.66 41.53
C ARG A 560 -38.76 8.34 42.28
N VAL A 561 -38.09 8.38 43.43
CA VAL A 561 -37.77 7.19 44.23
C VAL A 561 -39.02 6.43 44.69
N GLY A 562 -40.08 7.11 45.08
CA GLY A 562 -41.34 6.47 45.51
C GLY A 562 -41.96 5.61 44.42
N ASP A 563 -42.09 6.18 43.22
CA ASP A 563 -42.66 5.49 42.06
C ASP A 563 -41.78 4.32 41.63
N ALA A 564 -40.45 4.48 41.68
CA ALA A 564 -39.50 3.41 41.40
C ALA A 564 -39.69 2.22 42.35
N ILE A 565 -39.84 2.48 43.65
CA ILE A 565 -40.13 1.43 44.66
C ILE A 565 -41.44 0.71 44.33
N SER A 566 -42.50 1.44 43.96
CA SER A 566 -43.79 0.84 43.57
C SER A 566 -43.66 -0.10 42.36
N TYR A 567 -42.99 0.36 41.30
CA TYR A 567 -42.74 -0.46 40.11
C TYR A 567 -41.92 -1.72 40.42
N TYR A 568 -40.80 -1.58 41.14
CA TYR A 568 -39.96 -2.73 41.48
C TYR A 568 -40.69 -3.70 42.41
N THR A 569 -41.49 -3.21 43.36
CA THR A 569 -42.30 -4.06 44.26
C THR A 569 -43.32 -4.89 43.48
N GLU A 570 -44.00 -4.27 42.51
CA GLU A 570 -44.93 -4.97 41.63
C GLU A 570 -44.21 -5.96 40.71
N CYS A 571 -43.00 -5.63 40.25
CA CYS A 571 -42.17 -6.51 39.43
C CYS A 571 -41.77 -7.79 40.18
N ILE A 572 -41.27 -7.68 41.42
CA ILE A 572 -40.86 -8.86 42.22
C ILE A 572 -42.03 -9.76 42.62
N GLY A 573 -43.26 -9.24 42.58
CA GLY A 573 -44.49 -10.00 42.88
C GLY A 573 -44.96 -10.91 41.74
N ARG A 574 -44.39 -10.79 40.53
CA ARG A 574 -44.82 -11.58 39.36
C ARG A 574 -44.19 -12.99 39.35
N ASP A 575 -45.00 -13.99 39.01
CA ASP A 575 -44.54 -15.38 38.88
C ASP A 575 -43.88 -15.65 37.52
N VAL A 576 -42.62 -15.23 37.38
CA VAL A 576 -41.87 -15.38 36.12
C VAL A 576 -41.66 -16.84 35.67
N ALA A 577 -41.79 -17.81 36.58
CA ALA A 577 -41.62 -19.23 36.25
C ALA A 577 -42.73 -19.74 35.32
N ALA A 578 -43.89 -19.08 35.29
CA ALA A 578 -44.97 -19.35 34.34
C ALA A 578 -44.62 -19.00 32.87
N TYR A 579 -43.53 -18.27 32.65
CA TYR A 579 -42.96 -18.02 31.31
C TYR A 579 -41.61 -18.72 31.17
N SER A 580 -40.62 -18.32 31.97
CA SER A 580 -39.26 -18.86 31.94
C SER A 580 -38.44 -18.36 33.14
N PRO A 581 -37.61 -19.22 33.75
CA PRO A 581 -36.58 -18.79 34.69
C PRO A 581 -35.68 -17.66 34.16
N LEU A 582 -35.44 -17.59 32.85
CA LEU A 582 -34.58 -16.58 32.22
C LEU A 582 -35.10 -15.14 32.42
N LEU A 583 -36.42 -14.97 32.56
CA LEU A 583 -37.02 -13.67 32.85
C LEU A 583 -36.73 -13.19 34.28
N GLY A 584 -36.32 -14.11 35.16
CA GLY A 584 -35.93 -13.82 36.55
C GLY A 584 -34.80 -12.81 36.68
N ASN A 585 -34.02 -12.58 35.62
CA ASN A 585 -33.02 -11.51 35.53
C ASN A 585 -33.57 -10.15 35.99
N LYS A 586 -34.78 -9.78 35.53
CA LYS A 586 -35.41 -8.50 35.89
C LYS A 586 -35.90 -8.45 37.33
N VAL A 587 -36.35 -9.59 37.86
CA VAL A 587 -36.81 -9.74 39.24
C VAL A 587 -35.63 -9.61 40.21
N VAL A 588 -34.50 -10.26 39.91
CA VAL A 588 -33.27 -10.17 40.70
C VAL A 588 -32.72 -8.74 40.70
N ASP A 589 -32.73 -8.05 39.55
CA ASP A 589 -32.34 -6.63 39.47
C ASP A 589 -33.32 -5.72 40.25
N ALA A 590 -34.62 -6.01 40.24
CA ALA A 590 -35.59 -5.25 41.03
C ALA A 590 -35.35 -5.43 42.55
N PHE A 591 -35.05 -6.65 43.01
CA PHE A 591 -34.65 -6.87 44.41
C PHE A 591 -33.37 -6.12 44.76
N TYR A 592 -32.38 -6.11 43.86
CA TYR A 592 -31.14 -5.35 44.05
C TYR A 592 -31.44 -3.85 44.24
N TRP A 593 -32.23 -3.24 43.36
CA TRP A 593 -32.57 -1.83 43.48
C TRP A 593 -33.40 -1.51 44.72
N LEU A 594 -34.37 -2.36 45.08
CA LEU A 594 -35.12 -2.20 46.33
C LEU A 594 -34.17 -2.23 47.54
N ALA A 595 -33.20 -3.15 47.58
CA ALA A 595 -32.21 -3.20 48.65
C ALA A 595 -31.32 -1.95 48.69
N VAL A 596 -30.82 -1.49 47.54
CA VAL A 596 -29.99 -0.27 47.44
C VAL A 596 -30.77 0.97 47.88
N LEU A 597 -32.03 1.11 47.44
CA LEU A 597 -32.88 2.24 47.83
C LEU A 597 -33.21 2.20 49.33
N SER A 598 -33.50 1.02 49.90
CA SER A 598 -33.69 0.86 51.35
C SER A 598 -32.42 1.22 52.13
N LEU A 599 -31.23 0.80 51.68
CA LEU A 599 -29.95 1.18 52.30
C LEU A 599 -29.74 2.70 52.26
N SER A 600 -30.04 3.35 51.14
CA SER A 600 -29.93 4.81 51.00
C SER A 600 -30.86 5.58 51.96
N ARG A 601 -31.94 4.93 52.40
CA ARG A 601 -32.93 5.44 53.37
C ARG A 601 -32.67 4.98 54.81
N HIS A 602 -31.56 4.30 55.06
CA HIS A 602 -31.19 3.71 56.36
C HIS A 602 -32.15 2.61 56.85
N GLU A 603 -32.83 1.92 55.93
CA GLU A 603 -33.75 0.80 56.21
C GLU A 603 -33.04 -0.56 56.06
N GLU A 604 -31.97 -0.79 56.82
CA GLU A 604 -31.07 -1.95 56.67
C GLU A 604 -31.79 -3.31 56.82
N SER A 605 -32.76 -3.41 57.73
CA SER A 605 -33.56 -4.65 57.92
C SER A 605 -34.41 -4.99 56.69
N LEU A 606 -34.97 -3.97 56.04
CA LEU A 606 -35.76 -4.15 54.83
C LEU A 606 -34.84 -4.52 53.65
N ALA A 607 -33.69 -3.84 53.52
CA ALA A 607 -32.68 -4.21 52.53
C ALA A 607 -32.22 -5.67 52.67
N ARG A 608 -31.92 -6.12 53.90
CA ARG A 608 -31.58 -7.53 54.18
C ARG A 608 -32.68 -8.48 53.72
N THR A 609 -33.93 -8.14 53.94
CA THR A 609 -35.08 -8.95 53.52
C THR A 609 -35.11 -9.11 52.00
N TYR A 610 -34.97 -8.02 51.25
CA TYR A 610 -34.91 -8.08 49.79
C TYR A 610 -33.71 -8.90 49.27
N LEU A 611 -32.54 -8.75 49.87
CA LEU A 611 -31.35 -9.51 49.47
C LEU A 611 -31.53 -11.02 49.74
N LEU A 612 -32.08 -11.41 50.89
CA LEU A 612 -32.39 -12.82 51.20
C LEU A 612 -33.43 -13.40 50.24
N GLN A 613 -34.48 -12.63 49.92
CA GLN A 613 -35.50 -13.03 48.96
C GLN A 613 -34.93 -13.18 47.54
N SER A 614 -34.02 -12.31 47.13
CA SER A 614 -33.31 -12.41 45.84
C SER A 614 -32.57 -13.74 45.70
N ILE A 615 -31.83 -14.16 46.73
CA ILE A 615 -31.13 -15.45 46.77
C ILE A 615 -32.14 -16.60 46.69
N PHE A 616 -33.17 -16.57 47.54
CA PHE A 616 -34.20 -17.62 47.57
C PHE A 616 -34.91 -17.78 46.22
N LYS A 617 -35.28 -16.66 45.58
CA LYS A 617 -35.92 -16.67 44.25
C LYS A 617 -34.98 -17.20 43.18
N SER A 618 -33.70 -16.83 43.22
CA SER A 618 -32.70 -17.36 42.29
C SER A 618 -32.53 -18.88 42.41
N GLN A 619 -32.56 -19.42 43.64
CA GLN A 619 -32.58 -20.86 43.88
C GLN A 619 -33.83 -21.53 43.30
N GLN A 620 -35.00 -20.89 43.45
CA GLN A 620 -36.26 -21.38 42.87
C GLN A 620 -36.19 -21.42 41.32
N PHE A 621 -35.62 -20.39 40.69
CA PHE A 621 -35.49 -20.31 39.24
C PHE A 621 -34.62 -21.43 38.65
N VAL A 622 -33.45 -21.70 39.25
CA VAL A 622 -32.56 -22.77 38.76
C VAL A 622 -33.04 -24.19 39.08
N SER A 623 -33.89 -24.33 40.10
CA SER A 623 -34.48 -25.61 40.48
C SER A 623 -35.76 -25.95 39.68
N GLY A 624 -36.24 -25.02 38.85
CA GLY A 624 -37.44 -25.18 38.03
C GLY A 624 -37.23 -26.04 36.78
N SER A 625 -38.23 -26.07 35.89
CA SER A 625 -38.11 -26.75 34.60
C SER A 625 -37.10 -26.06 33.68
N TRP A 626 -36.20 -26.85 33.08
CA TRP A 626 -35.19 -26.38 32.14
C TRP A 626 -35.70 -26.31 30.70
N LEU A 627 -36.94 -26.72 30.43
CA LEU A 627 -37.51 -26.66 29.08
C LEU A 627 -37.50 -25.23 28.50
N ASN A 628 -37.84 -24.24 29.33
CA ASN A 628 -37.80 -22.81 28.97
C ASN A 628 -36.43 -22.16 29.24
N VAL A 629 -35.39 -22.96 29.47
CA VAL A 629 -34.00 -22.53 29.55
C VAL A 629 -33.27 -23.06 28.32
N ILE A 630 -33.18 -24.38 28.16
CA ILE A 630 -32.38 -25.02 27.11
C ILE A 630 -33.20 -25.49 25.89
N GLY A 631 -34.53 -25.55 25.97
CA GLY A 631 -35.33 -26.14 24.89
C GLY A 631 -35.16 -27.66 24.80
N LYS A 632 -34.89 -28.19 23.59
CA LYS A 632 -34.61 -29.61 23.36
C LYS A 632 -33.17 -29.93 23.74
N SER A 633 -32.92 -31.03 24.44
CA SER A 633 -31.56 -31.40 24.87
C SER A 633 -30.64 -31.77 23.70
N GLU A 634 -31.20 -32.31 22.61
CA GLU A 634 -30.46 -32.71 21.42
C GLU A 634 -30.11 -31.53 20.50
N THR A 635 -30.88 -30.45 20.57
CA THR A 635 -30.69 -29.21 19.81
C THR A 635 -31.00 -28.01 20.71
N PRO A 636 -30.13 -27.72 21.69
CA PRO A 636 -30.42 -26.73 22.72
C PRO A 636 -30.44 -25.31 22.16
N LEU A 637 -31.23 -24.45 22.79
CA LEU A 637 -31.21 -23.01 22.55
C LEU A 637 -29.86 -22.43 22.99
N PRO A 638 -29.04 -21.86 22.09
CA PRO A 638 -27.67 -21.49 22.42
C PRO A 638 -27.59 -20.33 23.43
N PHE A 639 -28.63 -19.51 23.52
CA PHE A 639 -28.69 -18.38 24.45
C PHE A 639 -29.11 -18.79 25.88
N GLY A 640 -29.74 -19.95 26.06
CA GLY A 640 -30.41 -20.33 27.31
C GLY A 640 -29.49 -20.38 28.53
N LEU A 641 -28.36 -21.07 28.39
CA LEU A 641 -27.38 -21.20 29.47
C LEU A 641 -26.66 -19.87 29.74
N ALA A 642 -26.34 -19.10 28.70
CA ALA A 642 -25.70 -17.80 28.84
C ALA A 642 -26.58 -16.82 29.64
N GLU A 643 -27.88 -16.75 29.33
CA GLU A 643 -28.85 -15.94 30.07
C GLU A 643 -29.01 -16.40 31.53
N LEU A 644 -28.98 -17.70 31.79
CA LEU A 644 -29.04 -18.25 33.14
C LEU A 644 -27.76 -17.97 33.95
N THR A 645 -26.59 -18.01 33.30
CA THR A 645 -25.31 -17.61 33.92
C THR A 645 -25.36 -16.13 34.33
N GLN A 646 -25.90 -15.25 33.48
CA GLN A 646 -26.09 -13.85 33.83
C GLN A 646 -27.02 -13.68 35.04
N LEU A 647 -28.10 -14.46 35.12
CA LEU A 647 -29.01 -14.45 36.28
C LEU A 647 -28.30 -14.82 37.58
N LEU A 648 -27.49 -15.86 37.55
CA LEU A 648 -26.72 -16.29 38.71
C LEU A 648 -25.64 -15.26 39.11
N ASP A 649 -25.00 -14.61 38.14
CA ASP A 649 -24.06 -13.53 38.42
C ASP A 649 -24.76 -12.33 39.09
N LYS A 650 -25.94 -11.95 38.60
CA LYS A 650 -26.77 -10.89 39.24
C LYS A 650 -27.21 -11.28 40.65
N ALA A 651 -27.57 -12.55 40.86
CA ALA A 651 -27.92 -13.06 42.18
C ALA A 651 -26.74 -13.02 43.16
N SER A 652 -25.51 -13.20 42.66
CA SER A 652 -24.30 -13.14 43.49
C SER A 652 -24.12 -11.79 44.20
N ARG A 653 -24.58 -10.69 43.58
CA ARG A 653 -24.62 -9.35 44.19
C ARG A 653 -25.30 -9.37 45.55
N ALA A 654 -26.44 -10.06 45.65
CA ALA A 654 -27.19 -10.12 46.89
C ALA A 654 -26.42 -10.83 48.01
N ALA A 655 -25.70 -11.91 47.67
CA ALA A 655 -24.86 -12.65 48.61
C ALA A 655 -23.67 -11.79 49.08
N TYR A 656 -22.99 -11.10 48.17
CA TYR A 656 -21.89 -10.21 48.50
C TYR A 656 -22.32 -9.04 49.40
N MET A 657 -23.46 -8.41 49.08
CA MET A 657 -24.03 -7.35 49.90
C MET A 657 -24.40 -7.85 51.29
N LEU A 658 -25.06 -9.01 51.42
CA LEU A 658 -25.41 -9.60 52.72
C LEU A 658 -24.20 -9.91 53.59
N ALA A 659 -23.10 -10.37 52.99
CA ALA A 659 -21.85 -10.63 53.73
C ALA A 659 -21.22 -9.35 54.30
N MET A 660 -21.53 -8.18 53.72
CA MET A 660 -20.92 -6.89 54.08
C MET A 660 -21.88 -5.95 54.81
N ILE A 661 -23.19 -6.19 54.78
CA ILE A 661 -24.22 -5.28 55.34
C ILE A 661 -24.09 -5.12 56.87
N ASP A 662 -23.53 -6.12 57.56
CA ASP A 662 -23.23 -6.09 59.01
C ASP A 662 -21.89 -5.42 59.34
N GLY A 663 -21.15 -4.96 58.32
CA GLY A 663 -19.82 -4.36 58.46
C GLY A 663 -19.82 -2.91 58.93
N ASP A 664 -18.65 -2.47 59.41
CA ASP A 664 -18.36 -1.10 59.83
C ASP A 664 -18.87 -0.06 58.79
N ARG A 665 -19.79 0.82 59.21
CA ARG A 665 -20.38 1.91 58.38
C ARG A 665 -19.32 2.80 57.71
N ASN A 666 -18.07 2.74 58.19
CA ASN A 666 -16.92 3.42 57.60
C ASN A 666 -16.44 2.81 56.27
N ARG A 667 -17.01 1.69 55.78
CA ARG A 667 -16.60 1.00 54.53
C ARG A 667 -17.64 1.04 53.41
N GLY A 668 -18.46 2.08 53.34
CA GLY A 668 -19.52 2.21 52.31
C GLY A 668 -19.03 2.04 50.86
N GLY A 669 -17.82 2.50 50.51
CA GLY A 669 -17.25 2.30 49.18
C GLY A 669 -17.00 0.83 48.83
N ARG A 670 -16.65 0.00 49.81
CA ARG A 670 -16.47 -1.44 49.61
C ARG A 670 -17.80 -2.14 49.41
N LEU A 671 -18.84 -1.76 50.17
CA LEU A 671 -20.20 -2.28 49.94
C LEU A 671 -20.68 -1.97 48.52
N PHE A 672 -20.43 -0.76 48.03
CA PHE A 672 -20.74 -0.39 46.64
C PHE A 672 -19.99 -1.26 45.62
N GLN A 673 -18.67 -1.46 45.80
CA GLN A 673 -17.87 -2.31 44.91
C GLN A 673 -18.38 -3.77 44.89
N GLU A 674 -18.65 -4.34 46.06
CA GLU A 674 -19.13 -5.73 46.19
C GLU A 674 -20.59 -5.88 45.74
N SER A 675 -21.35 -4.79 45.64
CA SER A 675 -22.73 -4.79 45.14
C SER A 675 -22.83 -5.06 43.63
N MET A 676 -21.72 -5.04 42.90
CA MET A 676 -21.65 -5.40 41.48
C MET A 676 -21.43 -6.91 41.31
N GLY A 677 -21.93 -7.53 40.23
CA GLY A 677 -21.75 -8.97 39.98
C GLY A 677 -20.28 -9.37 39.79
N PHE A 678 -19.94 -10.66 39.89
CA PHE A 678 -18.55 -11.09 39.68
C PHE A 678 -18.07 -10.78 38.27
N PHE A 679 -18.85 -11.17 37.25
CA PHE A 679 -18.49 -10.91 35.85
C PHE A 679 -18.64 -9.43 35.51
N GLU A 680 -19.64 -8.74 36.05
CA GLU A 680 -19.80 -7.31 35.82
C GLU A 680 -18.60 -6.49 36.30
N ARG A 681 -18.01 -6.84 37.44
CA ARG A 681 -16.77 -6.21 37.89
C ARG A 681 -15.62 -6.44 36.91
N GLN A 682 -15.49 -7.65 36.37
CA GLN A 682 -14.46 -7.97 35.37
C GLN A 682 -14.69 -7.22 34.06
N LEU A 683 -15.95 -7.11 33.62
CA LEU A 683 -16.33 -6.37 32.42
C LEU A 683 -16.05 -4.87 32.57
N ILE A 684 -16.46 -4.25 33.68
CA ILE A 684 -16.19 -2.83 33.97
C ILE A 684 -14.68 -2.57 34.01
N ASP A 685 -13.92 -3.43 34.68
CA ASP A 685 -12.46 -3.33 34.74
C ASP A 685 -11.80 -3.50 33.35
N ARG A 686 -12.36 -4.39 32.51
CA ARG A 686 -11.95 -4.53 31.10
C ARG A 686 -12.33 -3.31 30.27
N ASP A 687 -13.52 -2.75 30.44
CA ASP A 687 -14.00 -1.57 29.71
C ASP A 687 -13.19 -0.33 30.10
N HIS A 688 -12.81 -0.18 31.37
CA HIS A 688 -11.86 0.83 31.80
C HIS A 688 -10.51 0.66 31.09
N ARG A 689 -9.95 -0.55 31.06
CA ARG A 689 -8.71 -0.84 30.30
C ARG A 689 -8.84 -0.55 28.81
N LEU A 690 -9.97 -0.90 28.19
CA LEU A 690 -10.25 -0.63 26.78
C LEU A 690 -10.38 0.86 26.50
N ASN A 691 -11.03 1.61 27.38
CA ASN A 691 -11.12 3.07 27.28
C ASN A 691 -9.75 3.73 27.44
N ASP A 692 -8.94 3.29 28.41
CA ASP A 692 -7.57 3.77 28.59
C ASP A 692 -6.71 3.47 27.35
N MET A 693 -6.83 2.26 26.79
CA MET A 693 -6.16 1.87 25.55
C MET A 693 -6.64 2.70 24.36
N SER A 694 -7.94 2.91 24.22
CA SER A 694 -8.53 3.73 23.16
C SER A 694 -8.04 5.18 23.23
N GLN A 695 -7.96 5.76 24.44
CA GLN A 695 -7.37 7.07 24.65
C GLN A 695 -5.88 7.10 24.28
N ALA A 696 -5.12 6.06 24.61
CA ALA A 696 -3.71 5.95 24.21
C ALA A 696 -3.55 5.84 22.68
N VAL A 697 -4.37 5.03 22.02
CA VAL A 697 -4.40 4.89 20.55
C VAL A 697 -4.78 6.21 19.88
N ASN A 698 -5.81 6.91 20.36
CA ASN A 698 -6.20 8.21 19.82
C ASN A 698 -5.07 9.25 19.95
N LYS A 699 -4.33 9.24 21.06
CA LYS A 699 -3.13 10.08 21.23
C LYS A 699 -2.03 9.71 20.23
N LEU A 700 -1.79 8.42 20.01
CA LEU A 700 -0.81 7.94 19.03
C LEU A 700 -1.22 8.29 17.59
N LEU A 701 -2.50 8.14 17.23
CA LEU A 701 -3.02 8.53 15.92
C LEU A 701 -2.83 10.02 15.66
N ALA A 702 -3.11 10.87 16.66
CA ALA A 702 -2.84 12.30 16.55
C ALA A 702 -1.34 12.59 16.33
N LEU A 703 -0.47 11.87 17.04
CA LEU A 703 0.99 12.00 16.88
C LEU A 703 1.45 11.53 15.49
N VAL A 704 0.91 10.41 14.99
CA VAL A 704 1.21 9.86 13.66
C VAL A 704 0.77 10.85 12.59
N ALA A 705 -0.43 11.42 12.68
CA ALA A 705 -0.91 12.43 11.75
C ALA A 705 0.00 13.68 11.72
N GLU A 706 0.48 14.13 12.89
CA GLU A 706 1.47 15.22 12.97
C GLU A 706 2.79 14.85 12.29
N LYS A 707 3.26 13.60 12.49
CA LYS A 707 4.48 13.10 11.84
C LYS A 707 4.31 12.93 10.34
N GLU A 708 3.18 12.42 9.85
CA GLU A 708 2.88 12.33 8.43
C GLU A 708 2.88 13.71 7.77
N GLN A 709 2.26 14.71 8.41
CA GLN A 709 2.30 16.09 7.91
C GLN A 709 3.73 16.63 7.84
N THR A 710 4.59 16.23 8.79
CA THR A 710 6.01 16.59 8.80
C THR A 710 6.78 15.86 7.68
N CYS A 711 6.52 14.57 7.48
CA CYS A 711 7.11 13.78 6.40
C CYS A 711 6.71 14.32 5.02
N ARG A 712 5.44 14.71 4.83
CA ARG A 712 4.98 15.36 3.58
C ARG A 712 5.75 16.66 3.32
N ARG A 713 5.93 17.50 4.35
CA ARG A 713 6.76 18.72 4.24
C ARG A 713 8.21 18.40 3.85
N PHE A 714 8.82 17.35 4.40
CA PHE A 714 10.16 16.93 4.01
C PHE A 714 10.22 16.36 2.59
N ALA A 715 9.22 15.58 2.17
CA ALA A 715 9.14 15.06 0.81
C ALA A 715 9.08 16.21 -0.22
N ASP A 716 8.26 17.24 0.04
CA ASP A 716 8.19 18.44 -0.81
C ASP A 716 9.54 19.18 -0.88
N GLU A 717 10.26 19.26 0.24
CA GLU A 717 11.59 19.87 0.28
C GLU A 717 12.63 19.04 -0.51
N VAL A 718 12.58 17.71 -0.41
CA VAL A 718 13.45 16.82 -1.18
C VAL A 718 13.18 16.96 -2.68
N ILE A 719 11.91 16.97 -3.10
CA ILE A 719 11.54 17.21 -4.51
C ILE A 719 12.10 18.55 -4.99
N ARG A 720 12.00 19.60 -4.17
CA ARG A 720 12.55 20.93 -4.50
C ARG A 720 14.07 20.91 -4.61
N GLN A 721 14.76 20.22 -3.71
CA GLN A 721 16.22 20.12 -3.75
C GLN A 721 16.70 19.27 -4.92
N ASP A 722 15.99 18.20 -5.28
CA ASP A 722 16.31 17.39 -6.46
C ASP A 722 16.16 18.22 -7.74
N ALA A 723 15.05 18.96 -7.89
CA ALA A 723 14.88 19.88 -9.02
C ALA A 723 16.01 20.92 -9.10
N HIS A 724 16.44 21.47 -7.96
CA HIS A 724 17.57 22.38 -7.90
C HIS A 724 18.90 21.70 -8.28
N ALA A 725 19.14 20.47 -7.81
CA ALA A 725 20.32 19.67 -8.15
C ALA A 725 20.38 19.35 -9.64
N GLN A 726 19.25 19.02 -10.28
CA GLN A 726 19.15 18.79 -11.72
C GLN A 726 19.50 20.06 -12.53
N VAL A 727 19.06 21.24 -12.06
CA VAL A 727 19.42 22.53 -12.68
C VAL A 727 20.92 22.81 -12.54
N LEU A 728 21.52 22.52 -11.38
CA LEU A 728 22.96 22.63 -11.17
C LEU A 728 23.75 21.66 -12.05
N ALA A 729 23.30 20.41 -12.17
CA ALA A 729 23.90 19.39 -13.03
C ALA A 729 23.93 19.86 -14.50
N HIS A 730 22.84 20.44 -15.00
CA HIS A 730 22.81 21.05 -16.34
C HIS A 730 23.83 22.19 -16.48
N LYS A 731 23.96 23.06 -15.46
CA LYS A 731 24.94 24.16 -15.49
C LYS A 731 26.39 23.66 -15.47
N VAL A 732 26.68 22.58 -14.74
CA VAL A 732 28.01 21.95 -14.73
C VAL A 732 28.30 21.34 -16.08
N ALA A 733 27.38 20.58 -16.66
CA ALA A 733 27.54 20.01 -18.00
C ALA A 733 27.78 21.09 -19.08
N ALA A 734 27.09 22.23 -19.01
CA ALA A 734 27.33 23.36 -19.89
C ALA A 734 28.73 23.96 -19.73
N ARG A 735 29.20 24.14 -18.48
CA ARG A 735 30.56 24.64 -18.20
C ARG A 735 31.65 23.66 -18.63
N ASP A 736 31.43 22.37 -18.50
CA ASP A 736 32.37 21.35 -18.97
C ASP A 736 32.48 21.38 -20.50
N ALA A 737 31.36 21.56 -21.21
CA ALA A 737 31.37 21.76 -22.66
C ALA A 737 32.15 23.03 -23.07
N ASP A 738 31.93 24.15 -22.38
CA ASP A 738 32.69 25.39 -22.59
C ASP A 738 34.19 25.18 -22.34
N ALA A 739 34.55 24.46 -21.27
CA ALA A 739 35.94 24.16 -20.93
C ALA A 739 36.63 23.27 -21.97
N GLN A 740 35.91 22.26 -22.51
CA GLN A 740 36.40 21.42 -23.59
C GLN A 740 36.64 22.22 -24.88
N GLU A 741 35.74 23.13 -25.23
CA GLU A 741 35.93 24.01 -26.39
C GLU A 741 37.11 24.97 -26.18
N LEU A 742 37.27 25.54 -24.97
CA LEU A 742 38.43 26.35 -24.64
C LEU A 742 39.74 25.56 -24.77
N ALA A 743 39.76 24.32 -24.28
CA ALA A 743 40.92 23.43 -24.39
C ALA A 743 41.25 23.12 -25.86
N ARG A 744 40.24 22.92 -26.71
CA ARG A 744 40.41 22.74 -28.16
C ARG A 744 41.04 23.98 -28.80
N GLN A 745 40.57 25.17 -28.46
CA GLN A 745 41.12 26.43 -28.96
C GLN A 745 42.56 26.67 -28.49
N VAL A 746 42.90 26.30 -27.26
CA VAL A 746 44.28 26.36 -26.75
C VAL A 746 45.18 25.40 -27.54
N ALA A 747 44.74 24.16 -27.76
CA ALA A 747 45.51 23.19 -28.55
C ALA A 747 45.74 23.67 -30.01
N GLU A 748 44.73 24.28 -30.63
CA GLU A 748 44.84 24.85 -31.97
C GLU A 748 45.84 26.02 -32.01
N LYS A 749 45.81 26.89 -30.99
CA LYS A 749 46.78 28.00 -30.85
C LYS A 749 48.20 27.50 -30.60
N ASP A 750 48.37 26.46 -29.78
CA ASP A 750 49.68 25.86 -29.51
C ASP A 750 50.28 25.24 -30.78
N MET A 751 49.46 24.54 -31.57
CA MET A 751 49.89 24.00 -32.86
C MET A 751 50.33 25.12 -33.82
N ARG A 752 49.57 26.21 -33.88
CA ARG A 752 49.91 27.39 -34.69
C ARG A 752 51.17 28.10 -34.19
N ALA A 753 51.39 28.14 -32.87
CA ALA A 753 52.61 28.68 -32.29
C ALA A 753 53.83 27.81 -32.65
N GLN A 754 53.68 26.48 -32.70
CA GLN A 754 54.73 25.57 -33.15
C GLN A 754 55.06 25.76 -34.64
N GLU A 755 54.05 25.94 -35.50
CA GLU A 755 54.25 26.27 -36.92
C GLU A 755 55.00 27.60 -37.10
N LEU A 756 54.57 28.65 -36.40
CA LEU A 756 55.26 29.94 -36.40
C LEU A 756 56.70 29.82 -35.90
N ALA A 757 56.96 29.02 -34.86
CA ALA A 757 58.31 28.78 -34.36
C ALA A 757 59.20 28.11 -35.42
N GLN A 758 58.69 27.13 -36.16
CA GLN A 758 59.42 26.51 -37.28
C GLN A 758 59.70 27.52 -38.40
N GLU A 759 58.76 28.42 -38.68
CA GLU A 759 58.92 29.46 -39.69
C GLU A 759 59.97 30.50 -39.28
N VAL A 760 59.97 30.91 -38.01
CA VAL A 760 61.02 31.77 -37.44
C VAL A 760 62.39 31.09 -37.51
N MET A 761 62.49 29.80 -37.21
CA MET A 761 63.74 29.05 -37.36
C MET A 761 64.23 29.03 -38.82
N LYS A 762 63.31 28.89 -39.79
CA LYS A 762 63.64 28.99 -41.23
C LYS A 762 64.14 30.38 -41.61
N GLN A 763 63.50 31.42 -41.11
CA GLN A 763 63.92 32.80 -41.36
C GLN A 763 65.26 33.13 -40.69
N ASP A 764 65.52 32.62 -39.49
CA ASP A 764 66.80 32.78 -38.82
C ASP A 764 67.92 32.07 -39.57
N ALA A 765 67.70 30.84 -40.04
CA ALA A 765 68.65 30.15 -40.91
C ALA A 765 68.92 30.92 -42.22
N HIS A 766 67.90 31.56 -42.80
CA HIS A 766 68.05 32.42 -43.95
C HIS A 766 68.85 33.69 -43.63
N ALA A 767 68.58 34.34 -42.49
CA ALA A 767 69.29 35.51 -42.02
C ALA A 767 70.78 35.21 -41.75
N GLN A 768 71.08 34.06 -41.14
CA GLN A 768 72.45 33.59 -40.94
C GLN A 768 73.18 33.33 -42.27
N ALA A 769 72.50 32.77 -43.27
CA ALA A 769 73.05 32.61 -44.62
C ALA A 769 73.33 33.95 -45.30
N LEU A 770 72.47 34.95 -45.10
CA LEU A 770 72.66 36.31 -45.60
C LEU A 770 73.83 37.00 -44.88
N ALA A 771 73.95 36.84 -43.56
CA ALA A 771 75.06 37.35 -42.77
C ALA A 771 76.41 36.79 -43.23
N ARG A 772 76.49 35.49 -43.56
CA ARG A 772 77.69 34.89 -44.17
C ARG A 772 78.05 35.53 -45.51
N LYS A 773 77.07 35.90 -46.34
CA LYS A 773 77.30 36.63 -47.59
C LYS A 773 77.78 38.06 -47.35
N VAL A 774 77.30 38.74 -46.30
CA VAL A 774 77.78 40.07 -45.91
C VAL A 774 79.24 40.00 -45.45
N VAL A 775 79.60 39.03 -44.61
CA VAL A 775 81.00 38.82 -44.19
C VAL A 775 81.92 38.54 -45.38
N ALA A 776 81.47 37.75 -46.36
CA ALA A 776 82.22 37.52 -47.60
C ALA A 776 82.42 38.82 -48.40
N ARG A 777 81.38 39.67 -48.50
CA ARG A 777 81.49 40.98 -49.15
C ARG A 777 82.39 41.95 -48.39
N ASP A 778 82.41 41.92 -47.06
CA ASP A 778 83.32 42.75 -46.26
C ASP A 778 84.79 42.34 -46.49
N ALA A 779 85.07 41.05 -46.67
CA ALA A 779 86.39 40.58 -47.07
C ALA A 779 86.80 41.11 -48.46
N ASP A 780 85.87 41.12 -49.43
CA ASP A 780 86.10 41.71 -50.76
C ASP A 780 86.35 43.23 -50.66
N VAL A 781 85.61 43.94 -49.79
CA VAL A 781 85.78 45.38 -49.55
C VAL A 781 87.14 45.70 -48.92
N GLN A 782 87.63 44.88 -47.99
CA GLN A 782 88.96 45.05 -47.41
C GLN A 782 90.08 44.84 -48.43
N GLU A 783 89.93 43.87 -49.34
CA GLU A 783 90.89 43.65 -50.44
C GLU A 783 90.87 44.81 -51.45
N LEU A 784 89.70 45.35 -51.77
CA LEU A 784 89.56 46.58 -52.57
C LEU A 784 90.20 47.79 -51.90
N ALA A 785 90.05 47.96 -50.59
CA ALA A 785 90.69 49.05 -49.83
C ALA A 785 92.22 48.93 -49.84
N ARG A 786 92.75 47.70 -49.78
CA ARG A 786 94.20 47.43 -49.91
C ARG A 786 94.73 47.86 -51.28
N GLN A 787 93.99 47.55 -52.35
CA GLN A 787 94.34 47.95 -53.72
C GLN A 787 94.27 49.47 -53.94
N VAL A 788 93.34 50.17 -53.28
CA VAL A 788 93.26 51.64 -53.32
C VAL A 788 94.47 52.27 -52.62
N ALA A 789 94.86 51.78 -51.44
CA ALA A 789 96.03 52.28 -50.72
C ALA A 789 97.35 52.08 -51.53
N GLU A 790 97.47 50.97 -52.25
CA GLU A 790 98.62 50.68 -53.12
C GLU A 790 98.68 51.63 -54.34
N LYS A 791 97.52 52.06 -54.85
CA LYS A 791 97.42 53.05 -55.94
C LYS A 791 97.67 54.49 -55.47
N ASP A 792 97.24 54.86 -54.27
CA ASP A 792 97.51 56.20 -53.70
C ASP A 792 99.01 56.43 -53.45
N MET A 793 99.71 55.40 -52.97
CA MET A 793 101.17 55.45 -52.78
C MET A 793 101.90 55.66 -54.12
N ARG A 794 101.41 55.04 -55.20
CA ARG A 794 101.93 55.20 -56.56
C ARG A 794 101.63 56.58 -57.15
N ALA A 795 100.50 57.18 -56.78
CA ALA A 795 100.15 58.54 -57.16
C ALA A 795 101.04 59.59 -56.46
N GLN A 796 101.45 59.35 -55.21
CA GLN A 796 102.39 60.21 -54.49
C GLN A 796 103.82 60.15 -55.06
N GLU A 797 104.29 58.99 -55.53
CA GLU A 797 105.58 58.85 -56.23
C GLU A 797 105.58 59.61 -57.57
N LEU A 798 104.51 59.50 -58.37
CA LEU A 798 104.37 60.25 -59.63
C LEU A 798 104.30 61.77 -59.41
N ALA A 799 103.70 62.24 -58.31
CA ALA A 799 103.65 63.67 -57.99
C ALA A 799 105.03 64.26 -57.68
N GLN A 800 105.94 63.49 -57.05
CA GLN A 800 107.33 63.91 -56.83
C GLN A 800 108.16 63.92 -58.12
N GLU A 801 107.88 63.01 -59.06
CA GLU A 801 108.53 62.95 -60.38
C GLU A 801 108.19 64.19 -61.24
N VAL A 802 106.92 64.63 -61.21
CA VAL A 802 106.44 65.81 -61.94
C VAL A 802 107.05 67.11 -61.41
N MET A 803 107.20 67.26 -60.09
CA MET A 803 107.89 68.43 -59.50
C MET A 803 109.37 68.53 -59.92
N LYS A 804 110.03 67.38 -60.17
CA LYS A 804 111.43 67.34 -60.61
C LYS A 804 111.60 67.72 -62.09
N GLN A 805 110.61 67.41 -62.93
CA GLN A 805 110.60 67.78 -64.35
C GLN A 805 110.25 69.25 -64.58
N ASP A 806 109.40 69.85 -63.74
CA ASP A 806 109.02 71.27 -63.85
C ASP A 806 110.20 72.22 -63.50
N ALA A 807 111.03 71.84 -62.52
CA ALA A 807 112.27 72.54 -62.20
C ALA A 807 113.31 72.48 -63.35
N HIS A 808 113.27 71.43 -64.18
CA HIS A 808 114.16 71.26 -65.33
C HIS A 808 113.68 72.08 -66.54
N ALA A 809 112.36 72.18 -66.75
CA ALA A 809 111.77 73.00 -67.82
C ALA A 809 111.99 74.52 -67.61
N GLN A 810 111.99 74.99 -66.36
CA GLN A 810 112.27 76.40 -66.03
C GLN A 810 113.74 76.81 -66.22
N ALA A 811 114.68 75.86 -66.19
CA ALA A 811 116.10 76.11 -66.49
C ALA A 811 116.37 76.21 -68.00
N LEU A 812 115.71 75.37 -68.81
CA LEU A 812 115.86 75.35 -70.27
C LEU A 812 115.22 76.57 -70.96
N ALA A 813 114.15 77.13 -70.39
CA ALA A 813 113.50 78.34 -70.88
C ALA A 813 114.36 79.62 -70.72
N ARG A 814 115.32 79.66 -69.77
CA ARG A 814 116.24 80.79 -69.58
C ARG A 814 117.45 80.75 -70.53
N GLU A 815 117.76 79.59 -71.09
CA GLU A 815 118.88 79.40 -72.03
C GLU A 815 118.49 79.73 -73.49
N VAL A 816 117.21 79.58 -73.84
CA VAL A 816 116.64 79.97 -75.15
C VAL A 816 116.47 81.48 -75.28
N ALA A 817 116.27 82.21 -74.18
CA ALA A 817 116.21 83.67 -74.17
C ALA A 817 117.55 84.39 -74.46
N ALA A 818 118.68 83.67 -74.48
CA ALA A 818 120.02 84.25 -74.68
C ALA A 818 120.63 84.03 -76.07
N ARG A 819 120.08 83.11 -76.89
CA ARG A 819 120.65 82.73 -78.20
C ARG A 819 119.98 83.38 -79.42
N ASP A 820 118.81 83.99 -79.29
CA ASP A 820 118.12 84.70 -80.39
C ASP A 820 118.55 86.17 -80.57
N GLY A 821 119.22 86.77 -79.56
CA GLY A 821 119.80 88.12 -79.68
C GLY A 821 121.09 88.17 -80.51
N ASP A 822 121.96 87.17 -80.32
CA ASP A 822 123.26 87.08 -81.02
C ASP A 822 123.09 86.84 -82.54
N VAL A 823 121.95 86.26 -82.96
CA VAL A 823 121.66 85.95 -84.38
C VAL A 823 121.24 87.18 -85.19
N GLN A 824 120.67 88.23 -84.59
CA GLN A 824 120.31 89.46 -85.32
C GLN A 824 121.50 90.42 -85.50
N GLN A 825 122.47 90.43 -84.58
CA GLN A 825 123.67 91.28 -84.69
C GLN A 825 124.66 90.75 -85.76
N LEU A 826 124.78 89.41 -85.88
CA LEU A 826 125.66 88.75 -86.85
C LEU A 826 125.19 88.88 -88.32
N SER A 827 123.93 89.23 -88.58
CA SER A 827 123.43 89.46 -89.94
C SER A 827 123.84 90.83 -90.53
N GLY A 828 124.22 91.80 -89.69
CA GLY A 828 124.66 93.13 -90.14
C GLY A 828 126.15 93.17 -90.51
N GLU A 829 126.99 92.46 -89.76
CA GLU A 829 128.45 92.42 -89.97
C GLU A 829 128.84 91.63 -91.23
N LEU A 830 127.96 90.74 -91.71
CA LEU A 830 128.17 89.94 -92.94
C LEU A 830 128.16 90.79 -94.24
N VAL A 831 127.59 92.00 -94.22
CA VAL A 831 127.61 92.90 -95.39
C VAL A 831 128.93 93.67 -95.50
N LEU A 832 129.57 93.99 -94.36
CA LEU A 832 130.88 94.66 -94.33
C LEU A 832 132.03 93.70 -94.67
N ALA A 833 131.88 92.40 -94.38
CA ALA A 833 132.84 91.36 -94.75
C ALA A 833 132.88 91.04 -96.27
N ARG A 834 131.91 91.49 -97.07
CA ARG A 834 131.79 91.10 -98.49
C ARG A 834 132.75 91.82 -99.43
N ALA A 835 133.32 92.97 -99.10
CA ALA A 835 134.04 93.74 -100.12
C ALA A 835 135.29 94.48 -99.64
N GLU A 836 135.67 94.31 -98.38
CA GLU A 836 137.09 94.21 -98.03
C GLU A 836 137.76 93.03 -98.80
N ILE A 837 136.97 92.06 -99.32
CA ILE A 837 137.37 91.05 -100.32
C ILE A 837 137.84 91.67 -101.65
N VAL A 838 137.37 92.88 -102.03
CA VAL A 838 137.87 93.57 -103.23
C VAL A 838 139.24 94.22 -102.98
N ARG A 839 139.56 94.53 -101.73
CA ARG A 839 140.83 95.15 -101.33
C ARG A 839 141.94 94.12 -101.08
N GLN A 840 141.61 92.94 -100.54
CA GLN A 840 142.57 91.84 -100.35
C GLN A 840 142.95 91.10 -101.66
N LEU A 841 142.23 91.38 -102.76
CA LEU A 841 142.69 91.09 -104.12
C LEU A 841 143.87 91.95 -104.58
N GLU A 842 144.27 93.00 -103.85
CA GLU A 842 145.41 93.84 -104.26
C GLU A 842 146.77 93.11 -104.19
N ILE A 843 146.92 92.05 -103.39
CA ILE A 843 148.28 91.65 -102.91
C ILE A 843 148.62 90.16 -103.16
N ILE A 844 147.63 89.30 -103.44
CA ILE A 844 147.84 87.93 -103.96
C ILE A 844 148.06 87.96 -105.50
N LYS A 845 148.77 88.99 -105.95
CA LYS A 845 149.44 89.04 -107.25
C LYS A 845 150.94 89.16 -107.11
N LYS A 846 151.51 89.19 -105.88
CA LYS A 846 152.94 89.43 -105.77
C LYS A 846 153.83 88.55 -104.91
N GLN A 847 153.41 87.76 -103.91
CA GLN A 847 154.40 86.86 -103.27
C GLN A 847 153.80 85.75 -102.39
N ASP A 848 153.14 84.81 -103.06
CA ASP A 848 153.26 83.39 -102.74
C ASP A 848 153.58 82.64 -104.04
N ALA A 849 154.78 82.90 -104.52
CA ALA A 849 155.50 81.94 -105.34
C ALA A 849 156.28 81.05 -104.35
N ILE A 850 155.94 79.75 -104.26
CA ILE A 850 156.72 78.62 -103.71
C ILE A 850 156.33 78.08 -102.29
N LEU A 851 155.38 77.12 -102.24
CA LEU A 851 155.33 75.79 -101.53
C LEU A 851 155.66 75.62 -100.00
N ALA A 852 154.91 74.91 -99.12
CA ALA A 852 153.49 74.50 -98.90
C ALA A 852 153.40 73.63 -97.59
N TYR A 853 153.00 74.17 -96.41
CA TYR A 853 153.32 73.58 -95.06
C TYR A 853 152.25 73.83 -93.94
N PHE A 854 152.12 72.88 -92.97
CA PHE A 854 151.33 72.80 -91.70
C PHE A 854 149.96 72.06 -91.69
N ARG A 855 149.55 71.42 -90.58
CA ARG A 855 150.16 70.43 -89.65
C ARG A 855 149.00 69.88 -88.78
N PRO A 856 148.94 68.57 -88.48
CA PRO A 856 147.67 67.91 -88.18
C PRO A 856 147.64 67.27 -86.78
N ARG A 857 146.51 66.57 -86.53
CA ARG A 857 146.35 65.38 -85.67
C ARG A 857 146.29 65.63 -84.17
N LEU A 858 145.59 64.86 -83.35
CA LEU A 858 144.67 63.70 -83.44
C LEU A 858 144.16 63.57 -81.99
N TRP A 859 143.13 62.78 -81.72
CA TRP A 859 143.24 61.65 -80.79
C TRP A 859 141.86 61.02 -80.63
N PRO A 860 141.67 59.84 -81.23
CA PRO A 860 142.17 58.62 -80.58
C PRO A 860 142.95 57.68 -81.54
N GLU A 861 143.95 56.84 -81.23
CA GLU A 861 144.53 56.27 -79.99
C GLU A 861 143.63 56.47 -78.75
N ILE A 862 142.86 55.53 -78.21
CA ILE A 862 142.99 54.08 -78.10
C ILE A 862 141.54 53.64 -77.81
N LEU A 863 140.69 53.38 -78.80
CA LEU A 863 140.77 52.24 -79.70
C LEU A 863 141.00 50.93 -78.93
N ARG A 864 139.97 50.08 -79.05
CA ARG A 864 140.05 48.63 -79.11
C ARG A 864 140.23 47.93 -77.75
N ARG A 865 139.14 47.36 -77.27
CA ARG A 865 138.80 46.01 -77.73
C ARG A 865 137.34 45.69 -77.38
N MET A 866 136.41 45.80 -78.33
CA MET A 866 136.29 45.03 -79.58
C MET A 866 135.47 43.75 -79.40
N LEU A 867 134.46 43.65 -80.28
CA LEU A 867 134.04 42.45 -81.00
C LEU A 867 132.99 41.51 -80.38
N ARG A 868 132.23 42.00 -79.40
CA ARG A 868 130.75 42.04 -79.53
C ARG A 868 130.44 43.05 -80.65
N LYS A 869 129.50 42.84 -81.55
CA LYS A 869 128.08 42.65 -81.25
C LYS A 869 127.59 41.38 -81.98
N SER A 870 127.08 40.29 -81.38
CA SER A 870 126.23 40.09 -80.17
C SER A 870 125.21 41.20 -79.92
#